data_AF-A0A182FLJ9-F1
#
_entry.id   AF-A0A182FLJ9-F1
#
_cell.length_a   1.000
_cell.length_b   1.000
_cell.length_c   1.000
_cell.angle_alpha   90.00
_cell.angle_beta   90.00
_cell.angle_gamma   90.00
#
_symmetry.space_group_name_H-M   'P 1'
#
loop_
_entity.id
_entity.type
_entity.pdbx_description
1 polymer ?
#
loop_
_entity_poly.entity_id
_entity_poly.type
_entity_poly.pdbx_seq_one_letter_code
_entity_poly.pdbx_strand_id
1 'polypeptide(L)'
;MRTTGLWSVLLVSLVAVAALDSDEDSDKRYHPRLPDELGPKSQSKNAEQERTIEYWRNQAKATVDDIAHQLVYGETAPRLRVILGGGRREFLDRETGVDPETGDVGYRSDGRNLIDEWLKNGPVGENRTFVWKRSDLLAVDPLRTDRLLGMFEPGHCAYNLERVNKGLDEEPTLSEMVDKATDLLSLNPKGFFLFVEGGRIDHAHHDNRAKRALDETVEFAKAIELARKKFSEEDTLIVVTSDHSHSVSYAGYPRRGNDIFGTAGTGRDGLPYMTISYANGPGHKKHVDKKTGTRMDVREMDMSKDNFEFPAMVPKDSETHGGEDVAVYASGPWSHLFAGSFEQNVIPHMMSYAACIGADYDSDKRLHPRLPDELGPKAQSKNAEQERTIEYWRNQAKATVEQLLKKKENTNTAKNVIMFLGDGMSIATVSMARVYAGGEEKPLFFEEFPYIGMSKTYCVDYQVADSACTATAYLTGVKGNYETIGVNGHVPVRDCHAARNRSTHTSSIAQWAMDAGKDAGIVTTTRVTHASPAGVYAHTSYRDWENDYYVKQDGCTSEQVDDIAHQLVYGETAPRLRVILGGGRREFLDRETGVDPEYGLGRGYRSDGRNLIDEWLKNGPVGENRTFVWKRSDLLAVDPHRTDRLLGMFEPSHCTYNLDTVHKNLPEEPSLSEMVDKATDILSTNPNGFFLFVEGGRIDHGHHDNEAKYAIDETVQFAKAIELARKKFSEEDTLIVVTADHSHSVSFAGYPNRGNDIFGTAGTGNDGLPYMTISYANGLGYNTHVDKVKGSRADVRQLNNFNEDNFPFPAMLPVELETHGGEDVAVYASGPWSHLFTGTYEQNIIPHVMAYAACIGKGHQACDKK
;
A
#
# COMPACT_ATOMS: atom_id res chain seq x y z
N MET A 1 -30.24 -40.59 4.71
CA MET A 1 -30.09 -39.77 3.49
C MET A 1 -29.13 -38.67 3.86
N ARG A 2 -27.83 -38.80 3.55
CA ARG A 2 -27.19 -38.37 2.28
C ARG A 2 -27.27 -36.86 2.03
N THR A 3 -26.33 -36.14 2.66
CA THR A 3 -25.76 -34.87 2.19
C THR A 3 -24.30 -34.86 2.61
N THR A 4 -23.39 -35.15 1.67
CA THR A 4 -21.94 -35.04 1.84
C THR A 4 -21.46 -33.95 0.89
N GLY A 5 -21.32 -32.73 1.41
CA GLY A 5 -20.48 -31.70 0.81
C GLY A 5 -19.06 -31.86 1.36
N LEU A 6 -18.07 -31.86 0.48
CA LEU A 6 -16.65 -32.04 0.81
C LEU A 6 -15.87 -30.94 0.11
N TRP A 7 -15.17 -30.15 0.92
CA TRP A 7 -14.51 -28.91 0.51
C TRP A 7 -13.15 -29.20 -0.15
N SER A 8 -12.81 -28.43 -1.19
CA SER A 8 -11.52 -28.46 -1.89
C SER A 8 -10.71 -27.22 -1.52
N VAL A 9 -9.50 -27.41 -0.97
CA VAL A 9 -8.64 -26.30 -0.53
C VAL A 9 -7.15 -26.66 -0.73
N LEU A 10 -6.38 -25.61 -0.99
CA LEU A 10 -4.98 -25.60 -1.43
C LEU A 10 -3.94 -25.71 -0.27
N LEU A 11 -2.90 -26.59 -0.37
CA LEU A 11 -1.52 -26.52 0.22
C LEU A 11 -0.63 -27.72 -0.25
N VAL A 12 0.73 -27.82 -0.15
CA VAL A 12 1.74 -27.43 0.89
C VAL A 12 3.10 -26.95 0.27
N SER A 13 3.85 -26.14 1.03
CA SER A 13 5.20 -25.55 0.86
C SER A 13 6.36 -26.42 0.33
N LEU A 14 7.26 -25.84 -0.49
CA LEU A 14 8.61 -25.36 -0.08
C LEU A 14 9.31 -24.51 -1.18
N VAL A 15 10.24 -23.64 -0.75
CA VAL A 15 11.19 -22.81 -1.52
C VAL A 15 10.62 -21.58 -2.23
N ALA A 16 10.99 -20.40 -1.74
CA ALA A 16 11.04 -19.17 -2.53
C ALA A 16 12.44 -19.05 -3.18
N VAL A 17 12.49 -18.98 -4.51
CA VAL A 17 13.61 -18.40 -5.28
C VAL A 17 13.02 -17.57 -6.42
N ALA A 18 12.53 -16.37 -6.07
CA ALA A 18 12.48 -15.24 -6.99
C ALA A 18 13.73 -14.34 -6.82
N ALA A 19 14.31 -14.31 -5.62
CA ALA A 19 15.29 -13.28 -5.21
C ALA A 19 16.75 -13.46 -5.68
N LEU A 20 17.08 -14.33 -6.66
CA LEU A 20 18.49 -14.56 -7.07
C LEU A 20 18.80 -14.75 -8.57
N ASP A 21 17.83 -14.92 -9.48
CA ASP A 21 18.11 -15.22 -10.91
C ASP A 21 17.54 -14.17 -11.90
N SER A 22 17.61 -12.88 -11.55
CA SER A 22 17.22 -11.78 -12.45
C SER A 22 18.26 -11.47 -13.56
N ASP A 23 19.03 -12.45 -14.05
CA ASP A 23 20.27 -12.21 -14.82
C ASP A 23 20.50 -13.18 -16.02
N GLU A 24 19.44 -13.62 -16.71
CA GLU A 24 19.56 -14.47 -17.92
C GLU A 24 20.25 -13.78 -19.14
N ASP A 25 20.37 -12.43 -19.17
CA ASP A 25 20.86 -11.68 -20.35
C ASP A 25 22.34 -11.20 -20.24
N SER A 26 23.05 -11.55 -19.16
CA SER A 26 24.48 -11.18 -18.98
C SER A 26 25.49 -12.28 -19.34
N ASP A 27 25.04 -13.54 -19.52
CA ASP A 27 25.90 -14.74 -19.61
C ASP A 27 26.67 -14.93 -20.93
N LYS A 28 26.93 -13.83 -21.67
CA LYS A 28 27.82 -13.81 -22.85
C LYS A 28 29.11 -13.01 -22.66
N ARG A 29 29.40 -12.49 -21.46
CA ARG A 29 30.58 -11.61 -21.23
C ARG A 29 31.40 -11.83 -19.94
N TYR A 30 31.48 -13.06 -19.41
CA TYR A 30 32.44 -13.41 -18.35
C TYR A 30 33.46 -14.50 -18.72
N HIS A 31 34.42 -14.15 -19.58
CA HIS A 31 35.74 -14.79 -19.59
C HIS A 31 36.78 -13.81 -19.02
N PRO A 32 37.20 -13.96 -17.75
CA PRO A 32 38.29 -13.15 -17.21
C PRO A 32 39.62 -13.59 -17.84
N ARG A 33 40.23 -12.72 -18.63
CA ARG A 33 41.67 -12.82 -18.91
C ARG A 33 42.42 -12.44 -17.63
N LEU A 34 43.22 -13.36 -17.11
CA LEU A 34 44.12 -13.12 -15.98
C LEU A 34 45.14 -12.03 -16.34
N PRO A 35 45.33 -11.00 -15.51
CA PRO A 35 46.50 -10.13 -15.55
C PRO A 35 47.64 -10.75 -14.71
N ASP A 36 48.85 -10.76 -15.26
CA ASP A 36 50.06 -11.18 -14.56
C ASP A 36 50.54 -10.15 -13.53
N GLU A 37 51.28 -10.65 -12.52
CA GLU A 37 52.19 -9.94 -11.61
C GLU A 37 51.68 -8.73 -10.78
N LEU A 38 51.38 -8.98 -9.49
CA LEU A 38 51.81 -8.07 -8.42
C LEU A 38 52.29 -8.83 -7.17
N GLY A 39 53.41 -8.34 -6.60
CA GLY A 39 54.14 -8.96 -5.48
C GLY A 39 53.56 -8.71 -4.07
N PRO A 40 54.22 -9.23 -3.02
CA PRO A 40 53.51 -9.72 -1.82
C PRO A 40 53.48 -8.76 -0.62
N LYS A 41 52.45 -8.88 0.23
CA LYS A 41 52.57 -8.69 1.69
C LYS A 41 51.39 -9.24 2.53
N SER A 42 51.73 -9.55 3.79
CA SER A 42 50.89 -9.89 4.95
C SER A 42 49.94 -11.10 4.85
N GLN A 43 50.52 -12.30 4.94
CA GLN A 43 49.84 -13.44 5.57
C GLN A 43 49.77 -13.24 7.10
N SER A 44 48.59 -13.43 7.71
CA SER A 44 48.35 -14.27 8.91
C SER A 44 47.04 -13.91 9.63
N LYS A 45 45.89 -14.30 9.05
CA LYS A 45 44.63 -14.57 9.79
C LYS A 45 43.57 -15.35 9.01
N ASN A 46 43.71 -15.49 7.69
CA ASN A 46 42.72 -16.17 6.86
C ASN A 46 42.86 -17.69 6.73
N ALA A 47 44.00 -18.31 7.05
CA ALA A 47 44.26 -19.71 6.71
C ALA A 47 43.27 -20.73 7.35
N GLU A 48 42.64 -20.38 8.47
CA GLU A 48 41.61 -21.20 9.12
C GLU A 48 40.22 -20.94 8.54
N GLN A 49 39.88 -19.69 8.19
CA GLN A 49 38.66 -19.35 7.46
C GLN A 49 38.66 -19.90 6.03
N GLU A 50 39.78 -19.81 5.30
CA GLU A 50 39.92 -20.34 3.94
C GLU A 50 39.81 -21.86 3.92
N ARG A 51 40.44 -22.57 4.86
CA ARG A 51 40.26 -24.02 5.04
C ARG A 51 38.83 -24.39 5.44
N THR A 52 38.17 -23.57 6.24
CA THR A 52 36.76 -23.78 6.60
C THR A 52 35.85 -23.58 5.38
N ILE A 53 36.05 -22.51 4.60
CA ILE A 53 35.32 -22.25 3.35
C ILE A 53 35.59 -23.34 2.30
N GLU A 54 36.81 -23.83 2.18
CA GLU A 54 37.17 -24.92 1.27
C GLU A 54 36.60 -26.28 1.74
N TYR A 55 36.60 -26.54 3.05
CA TYR A 55 35.90 -27.70 3.64
C TYR A 55 34.39 -27.65 3.38
N TRP A 56 33.74 -26.50 3.59
CA TRP A 56 32.31 -26.33 3.28
C TRP A 56 32.01 -26.42 1.78
N ARG A 57 32.84 -25.82 0.92
CA ARG A 57 32.73 -25.98 -0.55
C ARG A 57 32.88 -27.44 -0.98
N ASN A 58 33.69 -28.23 -0.30
CA ASN A 58 33.89 -29.65 -0.62
C ASN A 58 32.84 -30.56 0.02
N GLN A 59 32.24 -30.19 1.15
CA GLN A 59 31.07 -30.87 1.73
C GLN A 59 29.80 -30.60 0.92
N ALA A 60 29.51 -29.34 0.60
CA ALA A 60 28.30 -28.94 -0.14
C ALA A 60 28.23 -29.54 -1.55
N LYS A 61 29.37 -29.74 -2.21
CA LYS A 61 29.49 -30.40 -3.53
C LYS A 61 29.05 -31.86 -3.57
N ALA A 62 28.80 -32.50 -2.42
CA ALA A 62 28.47 -33.92 -2.35
C ALA A 62 27.08 -34.23 -1.75
N THR A 63 26.34 -33.21 -1.27
CA THR A 63 25.13 -33.44 -0.45
C THR A 63 23.92 -32.58 -0.80
N VAL A 64 24.05 -31.48 -1.57
CA VAL A 64 22.90 -30.65 -1.96
C VAL A 64 22.26 -31.19 -3.24
N ASP A 65 20.99 -31.58 -3.19
CA ASP A 65 20.19 -31.87 -4.38
C ASP A 65 19.68 -30.54 -4.97
N ASP A 66 19.89 -30.30 -6.27
CA ASP A 66 19.36 -29.10 -6.95
C ASP A 66 17.83 -29.12 -7.09
N ILE A 67 17.20 -27.96 -7.35
CA ILE A 67 15.74 -27.82 -7.35
C ILE A 67 15.08 -28.71 -8.43
N ALA A 68 15.66 -28.77 -9.64
CA ALA A 68 15.17 -29.64 -10.70
C ALA A 68 15.28 -31.14 -10.31
N HIS A 69 16.36 -31.53 -9.62
CA HIS A 69 16.51 -32.87 -9.07
C HIS A 69 15.49 -33.17 -7.96
N GLN A 70 15.22 -32.21 -7.07
CA GLN A 70 14.17 -32.33 -6.05
C GLN A 70 12.77 -32.44 -6.67
N LEU A 71 12.53 -31.86 -7.86
CA LEU A 71 11.28 -32.03 -8.59
C LEU A 71 11.04 -33.50 -9.00
N VAL A 72 12.11 -34.22 -9.35
CA VAL A 72 12.06 -35.61 -9.83
C VAL A 72 12.22 -36.65 -8.72
N TYR A 73 12.97 -36.34 -7.65
CA TYR A 73 13.38 -37.30 -6.60
C TYR A 73 13.05 -36.87 -5.16
N GLY A 74 12.52 -35.67 -4.93
CA GLY A 74 12.15 -35.20 -3.59
C GLY A 74 10.92 -35.91 -3.01
N GLU A 75 10.57 -35.60 -1.75
CA GLU A 75 9.41 -36.24 -1.09
C GLU A 75 8.06 -35.71 -1.64
N THR A 76 7.99 -34.42 -1.97
CA THR A 76 6.74 -33.73 -2.33
C THR A 76 6.48 -33.69 -3.83
N ALA A 77 7.40 -33.13 -4.62
CA ALA A 77 7.17 -32.82 -6.03
C ALA A 77 6.83 -34.04 -6.93
N PRO A 78 7.44 -35.22 -6.77
CA PRO A 78 7.05 -36.43 -7.52
C PRO A 78 5.62 -36.92 -7.25
N ARG A 79 4.97 -36.41 -6.19
CA ARG A 79 3.57 -36.69 -5.87
C ARG A 79 2.59 -35.74 -6.55
N LEU A 80 3.05 -34.62 -7.10
CA LEU A 80 2.21 -33.67 -7.85
C LEU A 80 1.64 -34.33 -9.11
N ARG A 81 0.36 -34.06 -9.40
CA ARG A 81 -0.34 -34.62 -10.56
C ARG A 81 -0.07 -33.81 -11.84
N VAL A 82 0.13 -32.51 -11.69
CA VAL A 82 0.37 -31.58 -12.79
C VAL A 82 1.41 -30.55 -12.37
N ILE A 83 2.35 -30.28 -13.26
CA ILE A 83 3.38 -29.24 -13.16
C ILE A 83 3.45 -28.60 -14.54
N LEU A 84 3.24 -27.30 -14.65
CA LEU A 84 3.22 -26.55 -15.91
C LEU A 84 4.03 -25.26 -15.74
N GLY A 85 4.93 -24.94 -16.67
CA GLY A 85 5.78 -23.76 -16.62
C GLY A 85 6.83 -23.75 -17.73
N GLY A 86 7.99 -23.13 -17.50
CA GLY A 86 9.16 -23.14 -18.39
C GLY A 86 10.34 -23.95 -17.83
N GLY A 87 11.56 -23.61 -18.26
CA GLY A 87 12.81 -24.03 -17.63
C GLY A 87 13.39 -25.35 -18.13
N ARG A 88 13.09 -25.78 -19.37
CA ARG A 88 13.58 -27.08 -19.90
C ARG A 88 15.09 -27.25 -19.78
N ARG A 89 15.88 -26.19 -19.94
CA ARG A 89 17.35 -26.27 -19.94
C ARG A 89 17.93 -26.62 -18.56
N GLU A 90 17.22 -26.38 -17.46
CA GLU A 90 17.61 -26.84 -16.11
C GLU A 90 17.53 -28.37 -15.93
N PHE A 91 16.76 -29.04 -16.79
CA PHE A 91 16.54 -30.48 -16.75
C PHE A 91 17.43 -31.25 -17.74
N LEU A 92 18.15 -30.54 -18.60
CA LEU A 92 18.95 -31.08 -19.70
C LEU A 92 20.45 -30.94 -19.43
N ASP A 93 21.22 -31.94 -19.86
CA ASP A 93 22.68 -31.96 -19.77
C ASP A 93 23.36 -30.98 -20.75
N ARG A 94 24.43 -30.32 -20.32
CA ARG A 94 25.17 -29.32 -21.11
C ARG A 94 26.01 -29.88 -22.25
N GLU A 95 26.30 -31.17 -22.27
CA GLU A 95 27.07 -31.82 -23.34
C GLU A 95 26.17 -32.59 -24.31
N THR A 96 25.05 -33.12 -23.83
CA THR A 96 24.22 -34.11 -24.55
C THR A 96 22.72 -33.80 -24.58
N GLY A 97 22.21 -32.95 -23.69
CA GLY A 97 20.79 -32.60 -23.59
C GLY A 97 20.46 -31.37 -24.44
N VAL A 98 19.91 -31.60 -25.63
CA VAL A 98 19.52 -30.54 -26.58
C VAL A 98 18.05 -30.16 -26.38
N ASP A 99 17.77 -28.86 -26.23
CA ASP A 99 16.41 -28.33 -26.16
C ASP A 99 15.67 -28.53 -27.50
N PRO A 100 14.42 -29.06 -27.49
CA PRO A 100 13.71 -29.42 -28.71
C PRO A 100 13.21 -28.22 -29.53
N GLU A 101 13.21 -27.01 -28.96
CA GLU A 101 12.74 -25.79 -29.62
C GLU A 101 13.89 -24.97 -30.19
N THR A 102 14.88 -24.63 -29.36
CA THR A 102 15.98 -23.73 -29.78
C THR A 102 17.18 -24.48 -30.35
N GLY A 103 17.36 -25.76 -29.98
CA GLY A 103 18.57 -26.53 -30.28
C GLY A 103 19.77 -26.18 -29.39
N ASP A 104 19.60 -25.33 -28.37
CA ASP A 104 20.64 -25.07 -27.37
C ASP A 104 20.82 -26.25 -26.42
N VAL A 105 22.01 -26.40 -25.84
CA VAL A 105 22.26 -27.40 -24.79
C VAL A 105 21.72 -26.93 -23.43
N GLY A 106 21.39 -27.87 -22.56
CA GLY A 106 20.97 -27.59 -21.19
C GLY A 106 22.08 -27.05 -20.29
N TYR A 107 21.77 -26.89 -19.01
CA TYR A 107 22.67 -26.33 -18.01
C TYR A 107 23.26 -27.38 -17.06
N ARG A 108 22.71 -28.59 -16.95
CA ARG A 108 23.22 -29.60 -16.01
C ARG A 108 24.65 -30.03 -16.37
N SER A 109 25.44 -30.42 -15.37
CA SER A 109 26.83 -30.89 -15.54
C SER A 109 27.05 -32.35 -15.14
N ASP A 110 25.97 -33.08 -14.90
CA ASP A 110 25.98 -34.43 -14.32
C ASP A 110 25.66 -35.53 -15.33
N GLY A 111 25.52 -35.21 -16.62
CA GLY A 111 25.20 -36.17 -17.68
C GLY A 111 23.74 -36.63 -17.68
N ARG A 112 22.85 -35.95 -16.94
CA ARG A 112 21.46 -36.40 -16.72
C ARG A 112 20.45 -35.62 -17.54
N ASN A 113 19.42 -36.32 -17.97
CA ASN A 113 18.20 -35.73 -18.51
C ASN A 113 17.07 -36.03 -17.52
N LEU A 114 16.71 -35.03 -16.72
CA LEU A 114 15.73 -35.16 -15.65
C LEU A 114 14.28 -35.29 -16.17
N ILE A 115 13.97 -34.82 -17.39
CA ILE A 115 12.66 -35.07 -18.03
C ILE A 115 12.51 -36.56 -18.35
N ASP A 116 13.56 -37.15 -18.93
CA ASP A 116 13.64 -38.58 -19.23
C ASP A 116 13.59 -39.45 -17.97
N GLU A 117 14.25 -39.01 -16.90
CA GLU A 117 14.19 -39.68 -15.60
C GLU A 117 12.79 -39.54 -14.98
N TRP A 118 12.18 -38.36 -14.99
CA TRP A 118 10.81 -38.15 -14.50
C TRP A 118 9.78 -39.03 -15.20
N LEU A 119 9.88 -39.21 -16.52
CA LEU A 119 9.03 -40.13 -17.28
C LEU A 119 9.21 -41.60 -16.85
N LYS A 120 10.39 -41.99 -16.36
CA LYS A 120 10.73 -43.37 -15.95
C LYS A 120 10.48 -43.63 -14.46
N ASN A 121 10.56 -42.61 -13.60
CA ASN A 121 10.46 -42.71 -12.14
C ASN A 121 9.01 -42.81 -11.60
N GLY A 122 8.12 -43.49 -12.34
CA GLY A 122 6.73 -43.72 -11.93
C GLY A 122 6.48 -45.10 -11.33
N PRO A 123 5.42 -45.28 -10.51
CA PRO A 123 4.87 -46.60 -10.21
C PRO A 123 4.54 -47.37 -11.50
N VAL A 124 4.71 -48.69 -11.49
CA VAL A 124 4.46 -49.54 -12.67
C VAL A 124 3.00 -49.39 -13.13
N GLY A 125 2.82 -48.86 -14.34
CA GLY A 125 1.51 -48.65 -14.95
C GLY A 125 0.97 -47.22 -14.88
N GLU A 126 1.65 -46.29 -14.20
CA GLU A 126 1.29 -44.86 -14.18
C GLU A 126 1.58 -44.20 -15.54
N ASN A 127 0.58 -43.59 -16.18
CA ASN A 127 0.77 -42.87 -17.44
C ASN A 127 1.26 -41.44 -17.21
N ARG A 128 2.59 -41.26 -17.32
CA ARG A 128 3.26 -39.95 -17.28
C ARG A 128 3.32 -39.35 -18.68
N THR A 129 2.82 -38.13 -18.84
CA THR A 129 2.84 -37.37 -20.09
C THR A 129 3.74 -36.15 -19.94
N PHE A 130 4.70 -35.98 -20.86
CA PHE A 130 5.47 -34.75 -21.01
C PHE A 130 4.97 -33.98 -22.23
N VAL A 131 4.80 -32.67 -22.10
CA VAL A 131 4.45 -31.76 -23.20
C VAL A 131 5.35 -30.51 -23.16
N TRP A 132 5.64 -29.94 -24.31
CA TRP A 132 6.36 -28.67 -24.41
C TRP A 132 5.73 -27.69 -25.41
N LYS A 133 4.65 -28.10 -26.09
CA LYS A 133 3.85 -27.26 -26.97
C LYS A 133 2.46 -27.04 -26.44
N ARG A 134 1.88 -25.89 -26.76
CA ARG A 134 0.47 -25.55 -26.56
C ARG A 134 -0.46 -26.54 -27.27
N SER A 135 -0.14 -26.95 -28.51
CA SER A 135 -0.92 -27.98 -29.22
C SER A 135 -1.03 -29.27 -28.42
N ASP A 136 0.08 -29.67 -27.81
CA ASP A 136 0.21 -30.94 -27.10
C ASP A 136 -0.49 -30.85 -25.74
N LEU A 137 -0.35 -29.71 -25.02
CA LEU A 137 -1.09 -29.42 -23.79
C LEU A 137 -2.61 -29.48 -24.01
N LEU A 138 -3.11 -28.81 -25.05
CA LEU A 138 -4.54 -28.79 -25.39
C LEU A 138 -5.04 -30.19 -25.77
N ALA A 139 -4.20 -31.02 -26.39
CA ALA A 139 -4.49 -32.40 -26.76
C ALA A 139 -4.41 -33.42 -25.59
N VAL A 140 -3.92 -33.03 -24.39
CA VAL A 140 -3.91 -33.92 -23.21
C VAL A 140 -5.34 -34.29 -22.82
N ASP A 141 -5.61 -35.60 -22.81
CA ASP A 141 -6.82 -36.23 -22.28
C ASP A 141 -6.68 -36.44 -20.75
N PRO A 142 -7.38 -35.68 -19.91
CA PRO A 142 -7.26 -35.76 -18.45
C PRO A 142 -7.64 -37.13 -17.88
N LEU A 143 -8.53 -37.87 -18.57
CA LEU A 143 -8.99 -39.20 -18.15
C LEU A 143 -7.96 -40.30 -18.41
N ARG A 144 -6.92 -40.02 -19.20
CA ARG A 144 -5.88 -40.98 -19.58
C ARG A 144 -4.50 -40.60 -19.05
N THR A 145 -4.29 -39.38 -18.60
CA THR A 145 -3.01 -38.91 -18.03
C THR A 145 -3.06 -38.96 -16.51
N ASP A 146 -2.20 -39.79 -15.91
CA ASP A 146 -2.05 -39.86 -14.46
C ASP A 146 -1.20 -38.69 -13.95
N ARG A 147 -0.09 -38.37 -14.64
CA ARG A 147 0.73 -37.18 -14.36
C ARG A 147 1.10 -36.41 -15.62
N LEU A 148 1.09 -35.08 -15.51
CA LEU A 148 1.47 -34.16 -16.57
C LEU A 148 2.64 -33.27 -16.14
N LEU A 149 3.71 -33.25 -16.94
CA LEU A 149 4.79 -32.27 -16.88
C LEU A 149 4.77 -31.45 -18.17
N GLY A 150 4.48 -30.15 -18.07
CA GLY A 150 4.50 -29.20 -19.17
C GLY A 150 5.64 -28.20 -18.99
N MET A 151 6.53 -28.12 -19.98
CA MET A 151 7.66 -27.19 -19.94
C MET A 151 7.78 -26.46 -21.29
N PHE A 152 7.20 -25.26 -21.38
CA PHE A 152 6.86 -24.61 -22.65
C PHE A 152 7.96 -23.73 -23.24
N GLU A 153 8.86 -23.21 -22.42
CA GLU A 153 10.04 -22.45 -22.85
C GLU A 153 11.35 -23.08 -22.32
N PRO A 154 12.51 -22.82 -22.95
CA PRO A 154 13.81 -23.32 -22.49
C PRO A 154 14.22 -22.70 -21.14
N GLY A 155 13.88 -21.43 -20.91
CA GLY A 155 13.98 -20.67 -19.66
C GLY A 155 12.59 -20.24 -19.20
N HIS A 156 12.40 -19.01 -18.74
CA HIS A 156 11.08 -18.51 -18.35
C HIS A 156 10.09 -18.42 -19.54
N CYS A 157 8.81 -18.72 -19.28
CA CYS A 157 7.69 -18.48 -20.20
C CYS A 157 7.74 -17.06 -20.81
N ALA A 158 7.33 -16.82 -22.05
CA ALA A 158 7.36 -15.48 -22.63
C ALA A 158 6.31 -14.57 -21.95
N TYR A 159 6.53 -13.26 -22.01
CA TYR A 159 5.51 -12.30 -21.59
C TYR A 159 4.29 -12.40 -22.53
N ASN A 160 3.06 -12.25 -22.02
CA ASN A 160 1.85 -12.35 -22.82
C ASN A 160 1.80 -11.34 -23.99
N LEU A 161 2.19 -10.07 -23.76
CA LEU A 161 2.38 -9.10 -24.86
C LEU A 161 3.44 -9.58 -25.87
N GLU A 162 4.53 -10.18 -25.41
CA GLU A 162 5.60 -10.66 -26.29
C GLU A 162 5.14 -11.84 -27.15
N ARG A 163 4.48 -12.81 -26.51
CA ARG A 163 3.86 -13.99 -27.14
C ARG A 163 2.89 -13.58 -28.24
N VAL A 164 2.01 -12.60 -27.98
CA VAL A 164 1.08 -12.03 -28.97
C VAL A 164 1.82 -11.27 -30.08
N ASN A 165 2.75 -10.37 -29.73
CA ASN A 165 3.44 -9.51 -30.70
C ASN A 165 4.40 -10.27 -31.63
N LYS A 166 5.00 -11.37 -31.15
CA LYS A 166 5.92 -12.22 -31.93
C LYS A 166 5.22 -13.41 -32.61
N GLY A 167 3.96 -13.69 -32.29
CA GLY A 167 3.23 -14.85 -32.81
C GLY A 167 3.75 -16.19 -32.27
N LEU A 168 4.08 -16.24 -30.97
CA LEU A 168 4.52 -17.46 -30.28
C LEU A 168 3.29 -18.34 -29.96
N ASP A 169 2.63 -18.84 -31.01
CA ASP A 169 1.38 -19.61 -30.92
C ASP A 169 1.57 -21.04 -30.35
N GLU A 170 2.82 -21.47 -30.16
CA GLU A 170 3.20 -22.76 -29.58
C GLU A 170 3.36 -22.70 -28.05
N GLU A 171 3.31 -21.51 -27.42
CA GLU A 171 3.33 -21.34 -25.97
C GLU A 171 1.89 -21.11 -25.43
N PRO A 172 1.43 -21.86 -24.39
CA PRO A 172 0.12 -21.67 -23.79
C PRO A 172 0.05 -20.42 -22.90
N THR A 173 -1.12 -19.80 -22.76
CA THR A 173 -1.31 -18.74 -21.76
C THR A 173 -1.42 -19.32 -20.35
N LEU A 174 -1.22 -18.49 -19.32
CA LEU A 174 -1.42 -18.89 -17.93
C LEU A 174 -2.87 -19.38 -17.69
N SER A 175 -3.86 -18.76 -18.33
CA SER A 175 -5.25 -19.24 -18.31
C SER A 175 -5.40 -20.64 -18.91
N GLU A 176 -4.73 -20.95 -20.03
CA GLU A 176 -4.77 -22.29 -20.65
C GLU A 176 -4.06 -23.35 -19.79
N MET A 177 -2.96 -22.98 -19.13
CA MET A 177 -2.29 -23.84 -18.15
C MET A 177 -3.19 -24.14 -16.94
N VAL A 178 -3.87 -23.13 -16.38
CA VAL A 178 -4.84 -23.31 -15.29
C VAL A 178 -6.03 -24.16 -15.74
N ASP A 179 -6.55 -23.99 -16.96
CA ASP A 179 -7.66 -24.80 -17.48
C ASP A 179 -7.28 -26.28 -17.49
N LYS A 180 -6.12 -26.63 -18.07
CA LYS A 180 -5.68 -28.03 -18.17
C LYS A 180 -5.25 -28.60 -16.82
N ALA A 181 -4.61 -27.81 -15.95
CA ALA A 181 -4.26 -28.26 -14.61
C ALA A 181 -5.51 -28.62 -13.79
N THR A 182 -6.54 -27.77 -13.85
CA THR A 182 -7.81 -27.99 -13.14
C THR A 182 -8.62 -29.14 -13.73
N ASP A 183 -8.56 -29.38 -15.05
CA ASP A 183 -9.13 -30.58 -15.68
C ASP A 183 -8.54 -31.88 -15.08
N LEU A 184 -7.21 -31.97 -14.92
CA LEU A 184 -6.57 -33.16 -14.37
C LEU A 184 -6.81 -33.30 -12.86
N LEU A 185 -6.76 -32.19 -12.12
CA LEU A 185 -6.85 -32.20 -10.66
C LEU A 185 -8.28 -32.48 -10.15
N SER A 186 -9.30 -31.94 -10.81
CA SER A 186 -10.73 -32.11 -10.45
C SER A 186 -11.24 -33.57 -10.53
N LEU A 187 -10.53 -34.44 -11.24
CA LEU A 187 -10.82 -35.88 -11.29
C LEU A 187 -10.59 -36.59 -9.94
N ASN A 188 -9.90 -35.97 -8.99
CA ASN A 188 -9.78 -36.51 -7.63
C ASN A 188 -11.04 -36.20 -6.82
N PRO A 189 -11.87 -37.20 -6.43
CA PRO A 189 -13.11 -36.95 -5.68
C PRO A 189 -12.89 -36.49 -4.23
N LYS A 190 -11.64 -36.30 -3.81
CA LYS A 190 -11.26 -35.68 -2.52
C LYS A 190 -10.81 -34.22 -2.66
N GLY A 191 -10.97 -33.59 -3.82
CA GLY A 191 -10.50 -32.24 -4.09
C GLY A 191 -9.00 -32.17 -4.44
N PHE A 192 -8.46 -30.96 -4.53
CA PHE A 192 -7.09 -30.72 -4.99
C PHE A 192 -6.43 -29.45 -4.42
N PHE A 193 -5.10 -29.42 -4.51
CA PHE A 193 -4.26 -28.22 -4.43
C PHE A 193 -3.80 -27.85 -5.84
N LEU A 194 -3.87 -26.56 -6.18
CA LEU A 194 -3.22 -25.97 -7.35
C LEU A 194 -2.58 -24.64 -6.92
N PHE A 195 -1.26 -24.55 -6.99
CA PHE A 195 -0.55 -23.28 -6.93
C PHE A 195 -0.46 -22.70 -8.34
N VAL A 196 -0.65 -21.38 -8.47
CA VAL A 196 -0.58 -20.64 -9.74
C VAL A 196 0.19 -19.37 -9.49
N GLU A 197 1.20 -19.10 -10.30
CA GLU A 197 2.11 -17.98 -10.14
C GLU A 197 2.13 -17.12 -11.41
N GLY A 198 2.07 -15.81 -11.23
CA GLY A 198 2.23 -14.82 -12.30
C GLY A 198 3.66 -14.26 -12.36
N GLY A 199 4.70 -15.09 -12.21
CA GLY A 199 6.09 -14.63 -11.96
C GLY A 199 6.68 -13.67 -13.01
N ARG A 200 6.11 -13.59 -14.21
CA ARG A 200 6.47 -12.56 -15.20
C ARG A 200 6.09 -11.13 -14.79
N ILE A 201 5.19 -10.94 -13.83
CA ILE A 201 4.88 -9.62 -13.23
C ILE A 201 6.17 -9.06 -12.60
N ASP A 202 6.81 -9.82 -11.72
CA ASP A 202 8.04 -9.43 -11.02
C ASP A 202 9.20 -9.14 -12.00
N HIS A 203 9.47 -10.08 -12.93
CA HIS A 203 10.53 -9.90 -13.93
C HIS A 203 10.33 -8.61 -14.76
N ALA A 204 9.08 -8.26 -15.09
CA ALA A 204 8.79 -7.01 -15.78
C ALA A 204 9.02 -5.77 -14.91
N HIS A 205 8.77 -5.82 -13.59
CA HIS A 205 9.10 -4.70 -12.70
C HIS A 205 10.61 -4.55 -12.47
N HIS A 206 11.35 -5.66 -12.32
CA HIS A 206 12.82 -5.69 -12.30
C HIS A 206 13.45 -5.00 -13.53
N ASP A 207 12.86 -5.22 -14.70
CA ASP A 207 13.21 -4.57 -15.98
C ASP A 207 12.73 -3.09 -16.11
N ASN A 208 12.00 -2.54 -15.13
CA ASN A 208 11.18 -1.31 -15.22
C ASN A 208 10.17 -1.30 -16.40
N ARG A 209 9.70 -2.46 -16.89
CA ARG A 209 8.77 -2.61 -18.03
C ARG A 209 7.31 -2.67 -17.55
N ALA A 210 6.82 -1.60 -16.92
CA ALA A 210 5.47 -1.52 -16.34
C ALA A 210 4.34 -1.97 -17.30
N LYS A 211 4.48 -1.70 -18.61
CA LYS A 211 3.51 -2.13 -19.62
C LYS A 211 3.38 -3.64 -19.78
N ARG A 212 4.46 -4.40 -19.59
CA ARG A 212 4.42 -5.87 -19.52
C ARG A 212 3.85 -6.31 -18.17
N ALA A 213 4.35 -5.74 -17.06
CA ALA A 213 3.90 -6.11 -15.72
C ALA A 213 2.36 -6.00 -15.56
N LEU A 214 1.75 -4.90 -16.02
CA LEU A 214 0.30 -4.73 -15.94
C LEU A 214 -0.49 -5.65 -16.90
N ASP A 215 0.07 -6.05 -18.05
CA ASP A 215 -0.57 -7.04 -18.92
C ASP A 215 -0.48 -8.47 -18.36
N GLU A 216 0.64 -8.82 -17.72
CA GLU A 216 0.77 -10.07 -16.96
C GLU A 216 -0.25 -10.15 -15.82
N THR A 217 -0.43 -9.06 -15.07
CA THR A 217 -1.47 -8.96 -14.04
C THR A 217 -2.87 -9.15 -14.62
N VAL A 218 -3.13 -8.66 -15.84
CA VAL A 218 -4.40 -8.89 -16.56
C VAL A 218 -4.57 -10.33 -17.01
N GLU A 219 -3.51 -11.03 -17.45
CA GLU A 219 -3.57 -12.47 -17.76
C GLU A 219 -3.73 -13.32 -16.50
N PHE A 220 -3.08 -12.98 -15.39
CA PHE A 220 -3.28 -13.63 -14.09
C PHE A 220 -4.73 -13.45 -13.59
N ALA A 221 -5.30 -12.25 -13.74
CA ALA A 221 -6.71 -11.99 -13.44
C ALA A 221 -7.67 -12.86 -14.27
N LYS A 222 -7.38 -13.11 -15.56
CA LYS A 222 -8.16 -14.04 -16.39
C LYS A 222 -8.08 -15.48 -15.89
N ALA A 223 -6.89 -15.93 -15.47
CA ALA A 223 -6.70 -17.27 -14.92
C ALA A 223 -7.50 -17.47 -13.61
N ILE A 224 -7.55 -16.45 -12.75
CA ILE A 224 -8.39 -16.43 -11.54
C ILE A 224 -9.89 -16.43 -11.89
N GLU A 225 -10.30 -15.60 -12.87
CA GLU A 225 -11.71 -15.53 -13.32
C GLU A 225 -12.17 -16.87 -13.92
N LEU A 226 -11.31 -17.55 -14.67
CA LEU A 226 -11.56 -18.89 -15.20
C LEU A 226 -11.76 -19.90 -14.07
N ALA A 227 -10.90 -19.92 -13.06
CA ALA A 227 -11.04 -20.81 -11.91
C ALA A 227 -12.38 -20.59 -11.18
N ARG A 228 -12.78 -19.32 -10.95
CA ARG A 228 -14.08 -18.95 -10.35
C ARG A 228 -15.29 -19.32 -11.22
N LYS A 229 -15.14 -19.39 -12.54
CA LYS A 229 -16.20 -19.86 -13.46
C LYS A 229 -16.32 -21.38 -13.50
N LYS A 230 -15.24 -22.11 -13.20
CA LYS A 230 -15.13 -23.57 -13.32
C LYS A 230 -15.51 -24.31 -12.04
N PHE A 231 -15.34 -23.67 -10.87
CA PHE A 231 -15.58 -24.27 -9.54
C PHE A 231 -16.55 -23.44 -8.70
N SER A 232 -17.21 -24.09 -7.73
CA SER A 232 -18.20 -23.44 -6.88
C SER A 232 -17.54 -22.74 -5.68
N GLU A 233 -17.93 -21.50 -5.39
CA GLU A 233 -17.55 -20.86 -4.13
C GLU A 233 -18.21 -21.53 -2.90
N GLU A 234 -19.19 -22.42 -3.12
CA GLU A 234 -19.75 -23.31 -2.07
C GLU A 234 -18.84 -24.48 -1.68
N ASP A 235 -17.76 -24.77 -2.43
CA ASP A 235 -16.83 -25.86 -2.09
C ASP A 235 -15.34 -25.56 -2.31
N THR A 236 -14.98 -24.45 -2.97
CA THR A 236 -13.61 -24.15 -3.40
C THR A 236 -13.10 -22.83 -2.82
N LEU A 237 -12.00 -22.88 -2.05
CA LEU A 237 -11.30 -21.69 -1.55
C LEU A 237 -10.24 -21.23 -2.55
N ILE A 238 -10.36 -19.99 -3.01
CA ILE A 238 -9.35 -19.31 -3.82
C ILE A 238 -8.72 -18.21 -2.95
N VAL A 239 -7.39 -18.15 -2.94
CA VAL A 239 -6.59 -17.12 -2.27
C VAL A 239 -5.63 -16.53 -3.30
N VAL A 240 -5.55 -15.20 -3.37
CA VAL A 240 -4.69 -14.44 -4.29
C VAL A 240 -3.93 -13.41 -3.47
N THR A 241 -2.62 -13.38 -3.62
CA THR A 241 -1.69 -12.46 -2.94
C THR A 241 -0.44 -12.32 -3.81
N SER A 242 0.38 -11.31 -3.57
CA SER A 242 1.81 -11.39 -3.89
C SER A 242 2.60 -11.81 -2.64
N ASP A 243 3.88 -12.09 -2.81
CA ASP A 243 4.86 -12.35 -1.75
C ASP A 243 5.67 -11.08 -1.38
N HIS A 244 5.79 -10.13 -2.32
CA HIS A 244 6.31 -8.78 -2.11
C HIS A 244 5.64 -7.77 -3.08
N SER A 245 6.10 -6.52 -3.06
CA SER A 245 5.74 -5.47 -4.02
C SER A 245 6.99 -4.96 -4.77
N HIS A 246 6.86 -3.85 -5.50
CA HIS A 246 7.97 -3.17 -6.21
C HIS A 246 7.93 -1.68 -5.96
N SER A 247 9.06 -1.00 -6.16
CA SER A 247 9.22 0.45 -5.99
C SER A 247 8.58 1.30 -7.10
N VAL A 248 7.49 0.82 -7.70
CA VAL A 248 6.72 1.50 -8.72
C VAL A 248 5.80 2.54 -8.09
N SER A 249 5.76 3.75 -8.65
CA SER A 249 4.91 4.84 -8.19
C SER A 249 3.90 5.23 -9.27
N TYR A 250 2.67 5.53 -8.85
CA TYR A 250 1.59 6.02 -9.71
C TYR A 250 1.27 7.48 -9.36
N ALA A 251 1.91 8.41 -10.07
CA ALA A 251 2.11 9.79 -9.63
C ALA A 251 1.55 10.85 -10.59
N GLY A 252 1.49 12.10 -10.11
CA GLY A 252 0.99 13.28 -10.82
C GLY A 252 -0.52 13.44 -10.70
N TYR A 253 -1.10 14.34 -11.49
CA TYR A 253 -2.56 14.54 -11.55
C TYR A 253 -3.11 14.25 -12.96
N PRO A 254 -2.96 13.01 -13.49
CA PRO A 254 -3.55 12.65 -14.76
C PRO A 254 -5.09 12.71 -14.69
N ARG A 255 -5.71 13.18 -15.78
CA ARG A 255 -7.17 13.18 -15.91
C ARG A 255 -7.69 11.76 -16.11
N ARG A 256 -8.92 11.50 -15.69
CA ARG A 256 -9.55 10.19 -15.85
C ARG A 256 -9.71 9.85 -17.33
N GLY A 257 -9.19 8.70 -17.74
CA GLY A 257 -9.16 8.27 -19.13
C GLY A 257 -7.87 8.62 -19.89
N ASN A 258 -6.91 9.33 -19.28
CA ASN A 258 -5.54 9.36 -19.77
C ASN A 258 -4.93 7.94 -19.75
N ASP A 259 -4.03 7.65 -20.69
CA ASP A 259 -3.22 6.44 -20.67
C ASP A 259 -2.28 6.43 -19.45
N ILE A 260 -2.30 5.34 -18.67
CA ILE A 260 -1.44 5.14 -17.49
C ILE A 260 0.05 5.05 -17.89
N PHE A 261 0.36 4.69 -19.14
CA PHE A 261 1.71 4.71 -19.68
C PHE A 261 2.11 6.08 -20.27
N GLY A 262 1.23 7.08 -20.19
CA GLY A 262 1.44 8.43 -20.70
C GLY A 262 2.12 9.37 -19.72
N THR A 263 1.98 10.68 -19.99
CA THR A 263 2.54 11.77 -19.18
C THR A 263 1.51 12.36 -18.22
N ALA A 264 1.89 12.59 -16.97
CA ALA A 264 1.03 13.18 -15.94
C ALA A 264 1.20 14.70 -15.76
N GLY A 265 2.33 15.28 -16.18
CA GLY A 265 2.58 16.71 -16.03
C GLY A 265 3.92 17.17 -16.61
N THR A 266 4.34 18.38 -16.25
CA THR A 266 5.63 18.99 -16.65
C THR A 266 6.40 19.42 -15.39
N GLY A 267 7.70 19.11 -15.34
CA GLY A 267 8.57 19.51 -14.23
C GLY A 267 9.04 20.97 -14.32
N ARG A 268 9.66 21.47 -13.24
CA ARG A 268 10.31 22.80 -13.17
C ARG A 268 11.51 22.95 -14.12
N ASP A 269 12.01 21.85 -14.67
CA ASP A 269 12.97 21.81 -15.77
C ASP A 269 12.34 22.00 -17.17
N GLY A 270 11.00 22.12 -17.25
CA GLY A 270 10.26 22.26 -18.50
C GLY A 270 10.04 20.95 -19.26
N LEU A 271 10.45 19.80 -18.69
CA LEU A 271 10.32 18.49 -19.32
C LEU A 271 9.09 17.74 -18.80
N PRO A 272 8.30 17.12 -19.69
CA PRO A 272 7.17 16.28 -19.27
C PRO A 272 7.65 15.06 -18.49
N TYR A 273 6.83 14.59 -17.56
CA TYR A 273 7.09 13.39 -16.78
C TYR A 273 5.96 12.37 -16.92
N MET A 274 6.31 11.09 -16.76
CA MET A 274 5.39 9.96 -16.92
C MET A 274 4.54 9.74 -15.67
N THR A 275 3.35 9.18 -15.86
CA THR A 275 2.45 8.77 -14.77
C THR A 275 3.03 7.64 -13.92
N ILE A 276 3.81 6.75 -14.53
CA ILE A 276 4.51 5.63 -13.87
C ILE A 276 6.01 5.88 -13.85
N SER A 277 6.64 5.62 -12.71
CA SER A 277 8.08 5.62 -12.49
C SER A 277 8.50 4.62 -11.42
N TYR A 278 9.81 4.40 -11.26
CA TYR A 278 10.38 3.51 -10.25
C TYR A 278 11.41 4.24 -9.38
N ALA A 279 11.59 3.82 -8.12
CA ALA A 279 12.67 4.37 -7.28
C ALA A 279 14.07 4.02 -7.84
N ASN A 280 14.21 2.85 -8.47
CA ASN A 280 15.48 2.39 -9.01
C ASN A 280 15.31 1.41 -10.19
N GLY A 281 16.41 1.08 -10.88
CA GLY A 281 16.41 0.06 -11.94
C GLY A 281 17.13 0.44 -13.24
N PRO A 282 17.03 -0.38 -14.30
CA PRO A 282 17.70 -0.17 -15.58
C PRO A 282 17.22 1.08 -16.34
N GLY A 283 15.96 1.49 -16.16
CA GLY A 283 15.32 2.57 -16.90
C GLY A 283 16.04 3.92 -16.79
N HIS A 284 16.72 4.19 -15.66
CA HIS A 284 17.57 5.38 -15.48
C HIS A 284 18.49 5.64 -16.68
N LYS A 285 19.08 4.59 -17.26
CA LYS A 285 20.05 4.69 -18.37
C LYS A 285 19.43 5.17 -19.69
N LYS A 286 18.10 5.19 -19.81
CA LYS A 286 17.32 5.68 -20.96
C LYS A 286 16.73 7.07 -20.73
N HIS A 287 16.55 7.44 -19.46
CA HIS A 287 15.84 8.66 -19.06
C HIS A 287 16.75 9.78 -18.55
N VAL A 288 18.05 9.52 -18.43
CA VAL A 288 19.07 10.47 -17.97
C VAL A 288 20.26 10.52 -18.94
N ASP A 289 20.65 11.72 -19.37
CA ASP A 289 21.81 11.91 -20.26
C ASP A 289 23.14 11.61 -19.53
N LYS A 290 23.96 10.74 -20.13
CA LYS A 290 25.21 10.24 -19.52
C LYS A 290 26.34 11.26 -19.45
N LYS A 291 26.23 12.42 -20.10
CA LYS A 291 27.23 13.49 -20.12
C LYS A 291 26.82 14.66 -19.22
N THR A 292 25.54 15.02 -19.21
CA THR A 292 25.01 16.18 -18.48
C THR A 292 24.23 15.79 -17.23
N GLY A 293 23.94 14.51 -17.02
CA GLY A 293 23.11 13.98 -15.93
C GLY A 293 21.66 14.48 -15.93
N THR A 294 21.25 15.26 -16.94
CA THR A 294 19.90 15.84 -17.00
C THR A 294 18.90 14.81 -17.50
N ARG A 295 17.65 14.92 -17.04
CA ARG A 295 16.51 14.18 -17.61
C ARG A 295 16.43 14.35 -19.12
N MET A 296 16.05 13.29 -19.81
CA MET A 296 15.69 13.30 -21.23
C MET A 296 14.21 13.64 -21.43
N ASP A 297 13.86 14.16 -22.61
CA ASP A 297 12.47 14.46 -22.97
C ASP A 297 11.76 13.18 -23.42
N VAL A 298 10.79 12.72 -22.63
CA VAL A 298 10.01 11.50 -22.95
C VAL A 298 9.16 11.64 -24.22
N ARG A 299 8.92 12.86 -24.73
CA ARG A 299 8.27 13.10 -26.03
C ARG A 299 9.10 12.64 -27.22
N GLU A 300 10.41 12.54 -27.07
CA GLU A 300 11.32 12.05 -28.11
C GLU A 300 11.42 10.52 -28.12
N MET A 301 10.73 9.84 -27.20
CA MET A 301 10.80 8.38 -27.02
C MET A 301 9.57 7.67 -27.57
N ASP A 302 9.79 6.48 -28.13
CA ASP A 302 8.71 5.59 -28.58
C ASP A 302 8.14 4.79 -27.40
N MET A 303 7.21 5.41 -26.67
CA MET A 303 6.46 4.83 -25.55
C MET A 303 5.43 3.77 -25.99
N SER A 304 5.24 3.53 -27.30
CA SER A 304 4.26 2.55 -27.79
C SER A 304 4.71 1.10 -27.59
N LYS A 305 6.02 0.87 -27.48
CA LYS A 305 6.65 -0.45 -27.31
C LYS A 305 6.19 -1.15 -26.04
N ASP A 306 6.02 -2.47 -26.12
CA ASP A 306 5.73 -3.32 -24.96
C ASP A 306 6.92 -3.40 -24.00
N ASN A 307 8.15 -3.43 -24.52
CA ASN A 307 9.39 -3.49 -23.76
C ASN A 307 9.98 -2.11 -23.39
N PHE A 308 9.15 -1.06 -23.36
CA PHE A 308 9.58 0.27 -22.92
C PHE A 308 9.98 0.24 -21.44
N GLU A 309 11.22 0.65 -21.15
CA GLU A 309 11.75 0.79 -19.80
C GLU A 309 11.34 2.17 -19.24
N PHE A 310 10.59 2.20 -18.14
CA PHE A 310 10.06 3.42 -17.53
C PHE A 310 11.12 4.18 -16.70
N PRO A 311 10.94 5.48 -16.40
CA PRO A 311 11.90 6.28 -15.65
C PRO A 311 12.22 5.70 -14.27
N ALA A 312 13.50 5.74 -13.88
CA ALA A 312 13.96 5.34 -12.57
C ALA A 312 15.01 6.30 -11.98
N MET A 313 14.92 6.60 -10.68
CA MET A 313 15.81 7.58 -10.03
C MET A 313 17.24 7.07 -9.87
N VAL A 314 17.41 5.86 -9.31
CA VAL A 314 18.73 5.28 -9.02
C VAL A 314 19.12 4.31 -10.13
N PRO A 315 20.29 4.48 -10.78
CA PRO A 315 20.74 3.55 -11.80
C PRO A 315 21.07 2.19 -11.19
N LYS A 316 20.39 1.14 -11.65
CA LYS A 316 20.75 -0.26 -11.38
C LYS A 316 20.69 -1.08 -12.68
N ASP A 317 21.07 -2.36 -12.63
CA ASP A 317 20.84 -3.29 -13.75
C ASP A 317 19.49 -4.00 -13.61
N SER A 318 19.04 -4.24 -12.37
CA SER A 318 17.69 -4.69 -12.01
C SER A 318 17.13 -3.78 -10.90
N GLU A 319 15.82 -3.55 -10.89
CA GLU A 319 15.10 -2.85 -9.81
C GLU A 319 15.02 -3.69 -8.51
N THR A 320 14.67 -3.07 -7.38
CA THR A 320 14.52 -3.75 -6.09
C THR A 320 13.07 -3.74 -5.62
N HIS A 321 12.68 -4.81 -4.93
CA HIS A 321 11.38 -4.94 -4.28
C HIS A 321 11.01 -3.77 -3.34
N GLY A 322 9.71 -3.60 -3.15
CA GLY A 322 9.11 -2.69 -2.17
C GLY A 322 9.01 -3.33 -0.78
N GLY A 323 8.89 -2.51 0.24
CA GLY A 323 8.86 -2.90 1.65
C GLY A 323 7.49 -2.76 2.32
N GLU A 324 6.48 -2.32 1.59
CA GLU A 324 5.10 -2.16 2.05
C GLU A 324 4.30 -3.48 2.09
N ASP A 325 3.21 -3.48 2.86
CA ASP A 325 2.37 -4.67 3.03
C ASP A 325 1.56 -4.99 1.76
N VAL A 326 1.36 -6.29 1.51
CA VAL A 326 0.68 -6.82 0.32
C VAL A 326 -0.74 -7.31 0.64
N ALA A 327 -1.68 -7.09 -0.29
CA ALA A 327 -3.09 -7.44 -0.10
C ALA A 327 -3.38 -8.93 -0.36
N VAL A 328 -4.07 -9.58 0.59
CA VAL A 328 -4.56 -10.96 0.47
C VAL A 328 -6.06 -10.95 0.14
N TYR A 329 -6.42 -11.42 -1.04
CA TYR A 329 -7.80 -11.60 -1.48
C TYR A 329 -8.23 -13.05 -1.34
N ALA A 330 -9.38 -13.32 -0.74
CA ALA A 330 -9.92 -14.67 -0.59
C ALA A 330 -11.41 -14.75 -0.94
N SER A 331 -11.82 -15.83 -1.61
CA SER A 331 -13.23 -16.13 -1.92
C SER A 331 -13.60 -17.58 -1.64
N GLY A 332 -14.83 -17.80 -1.19
CA GLY A 332 -15.36 -19.13 -0.90
C GLY A 332 -15.23 -19.57 0.57
N PRO A 333 -15.01 -20.87 0.85
CA PRO A 333 -15.03 -21.46 2.19
C PRO A 333 -14.00 -20.81 3.12
N TRP A 334 -14.43 -20.39 4.30
CA TRP A 334 -13.55 -19.76 5.32
C TRP A 334 -12.78 -18.50 4.87
N SER A 335 -13.17 -17.85 3.77
CA SER A 335 -12.50 -16.63 3.27
C SER A 335 -12.41 -15.50 4.32
N HIS A 336 -13.35 -15.45 5.26
CA HIS A 336 -13.37 -14.50 6.39
C HIS A 336 -12.18 -14.63 7.36
N LEU A 337 -11.39 -15.71 7.29
CA LEU A 337 -10.14 -15.85 8.06
C LEU A 337 -9.04 -14.92 7.53
N PHE A 338 -9.06 -14.57 6.24
CA PHE A 338 -8.07 -13.71 5.58
C PHE A 338 -8.37 -12.22 5.75
N ALA A 339 -9.16 -11.83 6.77
CA ALA A 339 -9.51 -10.45 7.06
C ALA A 339 -8.77 -9.93 8.31
N GLY A 340 -8.00 -8.85 8.13
CA GLY A 340 -7.11 -8.25 9.15
C GLY A 340 -5.68 -8.13 8.62
N SER A 341 -4.76 -7.61 9.43
CA SER A 341 -3.32 -7.70 9.17
C SER A 341 -2.72 -8.92 9.87
N PHE A 342 -1.83 -9.65 9.19
CA PHE A 342 -1.17 -10.84 9.71
C PHE A 342 0.11 -11.16 8.91
N GLU A 343 1.06 -11.81 9.58
CA GLU A 343 2.29 -12.29 8.94
C GLU A 343 2.01 -13.32 7.84
N GLN A 344 2.79 -13.29 6.75
CA GLN A 344 2.56 -14.14 5.57
C GLN A 344 2.62 -15.66 5.87
N ASN A 345 3.35 -16.07 6.92
CA ASN A 345 3.42 -17.47 7.35
C ASN A 345 2.08 -17.99 7.90
N VAL A 346 1.09 -17.13 8.17
CA VAL A 346 -0.24 -17.52 8.64
C VAL A 346 -1.14 -17.98 7.49
N ILE A 347 -0.99 -17.44 6.28
CA ILE A 347 -1.73 -17.81 5.06
C ILE A 347 -1.82 -19.34 4.88
N PRO A 348 -0.71 -20.10 4.86
CA PRO A 348 -0.78 -21.55 4.72
C PRO A 348 -1.56 -22.26 5.85
N HIS A 349 -1.50 -21.75 7.08
CA HIS A 349 -2.23 -22.32 8.20
C HIS A 349 -3.75 -22.07 8.11
N MET A 350 -4.18 -20.89 7.61
CA MET A 350 -5.59 -20.59 7.36
C MET A 350 -6.18 -21.52 6.28
N MET A 351 -5.46 -21.69 5.17
CA MET A 351 -5.84 -22.59 4.09
C MET A 351 -5.87 -24.05 4.58
N SER A 352 -4.84 -24.50 5.31
CA SER A 352 -4.80 -25.85 5.90
C SER A 352 -5.97 -26.13 6.83
N TYR A 353 -6.38 -25.14 7.62
CA TYR A 353 -7.55 -25.23 8.50
C TYR A 353 -8.85 -25.35 7.68
N ALA A 354 -9.05 -24.45 6.70
CA ALA A 354 -10.21 -24.48 5.81
C ALA A 354 -10.34 -25.81 5.04
N ALA A 355 -9.20 -26.41 4.68
CA ALA A 355 -9.09 -27.71 4.01
C ALA A 355 -9.39 -28.93 4.89
N CYS A 356 -9.31 -28.79 6.22
CA CYS A 356 -9.17 -29.90 7.15
C CYS A 356 -7.97 -30.83 6.84
N ILE A 357 -6.83 -30.28 6.37
CA ILE A 357 -5.57 -31.01 6.15
C ILE A 357 -4.52 -30.65 7.19
N GLY A 358 -3.45 -31.44 7.29
CA GLY A 358 -2.32 -31.16 8.19
C GLY A 358 -2.39 -31.81 9.59
N ALA A 359 -3.12 -32.92 9.76
CA ALA A 359 -3.14 -33.63 11.05
C ALA A 359 -1.80 -34.31 11.41
N ASP A 360 -0.95 -34.61 10.42
CA ASP A 360 0.30 -35.40 10.57
C ASP A 360 1.58 -34.55 10.41
N TYR A 361 1.60 -33.30 10.89
CA TYR A 361 2.80 -32.43 10.88
C TYR A 361 3.84 -32.90 11.91
N ASP A 362 4.75 -33.79 11.52
CA ASP A 362 5.89 -34.19 12.35
C ASP A 362 7.24 -34.22 11.58
N SER A 363 8.11 -33.26 11.91
CA SER A 363 9.50 -33.04 11.48
C SER A 363 9.80 -32.65 10.02
N ASP A 364 10.46 -31.50 9.86
CA ASP A 364 11.02 -31.03 8.57
C ASP A 364 12.24 -31.84 8.11
N LYS A 365 12.79 -32.70 8.97
CA LYS A 365 13.88 -33.64 8.65
C LYS A 365 13.52 -34.65 7.55
N ARG A 366 12.24 -34.77 7.16
CA ARG A 366 11.81 -35.60 6.01
C ARG A 366 12.02 -34.90 4.66
N LEU A 367 11.70 -33.61 4.59
CA LEU A 367 11.72 -32.82 3.35
C LEU A 367 13.14 -32.52 2.87
N HIS A 368 14.10 -32.38 3.79
CA HIS A 368 15.51 -32.15 3.48
C HIS A 368 16.44 -33.13 4.22
N PRO A 369 16.55 -34.39 3.77
CA PRO A 369 17.25 -35.46 4.48
C PRO A 369 18.79 -35.31 4.55
N ARG A 370 19.36 -34.19 4.09
CA ARG A 370 20.81 -33.95 3.96
C ARG A 370 21.30 -32.62 4.55
N LEU A 371 20.44 -31.83 5.19
CA LEU A 371 20.88 -30.61 5.88
C LEU A 371 21.61 -30.96 7.21
N PRO A 372 22.81 -30.41 7.47
CA PRO A 372 23.42 -30.46 8.80
C PRO A 372 22.68 -29.53 9.78
N ASP A 373 22.72 -29.83 11.08
CA ASP A 373 22.12 -28.96 12.10
C ASP A 373 22.79 -27.56 12.09
N GLU A 374 22.00 -26.49 12.25
CA GLU A 374 22.43 -25.11 11.97
C GLU A 374 23.54 -24.57 12.90
N LEU A 375 24.40 -23.72 12.34
CA LEU A 375 25.43 -22.97 13.07
C LEU A 375 24.97 -21.53 13.38
N GLY A 376 25.36 -21.04 14.56
CA GLY A 376 24.61 -20.01 15.31
C GLY A 376 24.72 -18.53 14.90
N PRO A 377 24.06 -17.63 15.69
CA PRO A 377 23.68 -16.28 15.26
C PRO A 377 24.78 -15.21 15.14
N LYS A 378 24.51 -14.25 14.24
CA LYS A 378 24.66 -12.81 14.54
C LYS A 378 23.26 -12.24 14.78
N ALA A 379 23.05 -11.46 15.83
CA ALA A 379 21.72 -11.02 16.28
C ALA A 379 21.67 -9.50 16.60
N GLN A 380 20.54 -8.85 16.26
CA GLN A 380 20.21 -7.48 16.69
C GLN A 380 18.72 -7.19 17.01
N SER A 381 17.76 -8.09 16.73
CA SER A 381 16.35 -7.93 17.20
C SER A 381 16.08 -8.68 18.52
N LYS A 382 15.05 -8.25 19.26
CA LYS A 382 14.68 -8.84 20.58
C LYS A 382 14.18 -10.29 20.49
N ASN A 383 13.64 -10.70 19.34
CA ASN A 383 13.15 -12.07 19.10
C ASN A 383 14.03 -12.83 18.07
N ALA A 384 15.11 -12.23 17.58
CA ALA A 384 15.93 -12.73 16.47
C ALA A 384 16.60 -14.11 16.67
N GLU A 385 16.55 -14.70 17.87
CA GLU A 385 16.94 -16.10 18.10
C GLU A 385 15.76 -17.06 18.00
N GLN A 386 14.55 -16.65 18.40
CA GLN A 386 13.33 -17.47 18.32
C GLN A 386 12.82 -17.56 16.87
N GLU A 387 12.84 -16.45 16.14
CA GLU A 387 12.44 -16.35 14.73
C GLU A 387 13.28 -17.23 13.78
N ARG A 388 14.40 -17.80 14.23
CA ARG A 388 15.18 -18.79 13.48
C ARG A 388 14.56 -20.18 13.51
N THR A 389 13.65 -20.42 14.45
CA THR A 389 13.07 -21.74 14.68
C THR A 389 11.77 -21.91 13.90
N ILE A 390 11.60 -23.09 13.33
CA ILE A 390 10.37 -23.55 12.69
C ILE A 390 9.20 -23.49 13.67
N GLU A 391 9.45 -23.85 14.93
CA GLU A 391 8.48 -23.88 16.02
C GLU A 391 7.89 -22.50 16.32
N TYR A 392 8.70 -21.44 16.29
CA TYR A 392 8.23 -20.07 16.53
C TYR A 392 7.14 -19.68 15.53
N TRP A 393 7.45 -19.72 14.23
CA TRP A 393 6.50 -19.33 13.17
C TRP A 393 5.28 -20.25 13.11
N ARG A 394 5.46 -21.57 13.32
CA ARG A 394 4.31 -22.50 13.35
C ARG A 394 3.40 -22.28 14.55
N ASN A 395 3.95 -21.95 15.72
CA ASN A 395 3.14 -21.69 16.92
C ASN A 395 2.46 -20.33 16.85
N GLN A 396 3.14 -19.31 16.33
CA GLN A 396 2.58 -17.99 16.07
C GLN A 396 1.42 -18.08 15.05
N ALA A 397 1.59 -18.77 13.92
CA ALA A 397 0.51 -18.97 12.95
C ALA A 397 -0.69 -19.76 13.51
N LYS A 398 -0.44 -20.82 14.30
CA LYS A 398 -1.51 -21.55 15.00
C LYS A 398 -2.29 -20.64 15.96
N ALA A 399 -1.58 -19.81 16.75
CA ALA A 399 -2.21 -18.88 17.67
C ALA A 399 -3.07 -17.83 16.94
N THR A 400 -2.59 -17.30 15.81
CA THR A 400 -3.36 -16.36 14.97
C THR A 400 -4.62 -17.01 14.40
N VAL A 401 -4.52 -18.23 13.84
CA VAL A 401 -5.70 -18.98 13.36
C VAL A 401 -6.68 -19.25 14.51
N GLU A 402 -6.20 -19.66 15.67
CA GLU A 402 -7.02 -19.83 16.87
C GLU A 402 -7.73 -18.54 17.33
N GLN A 403 -7.10 -17.38 17.20
CA GLN A 403 -7.68 -16.08 17.52
C GLN A 403 -8.77 -15.70 16.51
N LEU A 404 -8.49 -15.86 15.21
CA LEU A 404 -9.45 -15.61 14.13
C LEU A 404 -10.70 -16.50 14.26
N LEU A 405 -10.56 -17.75 14.68
CA LEU A 405 -11.68 -18.67 14.91
C LEU A 405 -12.53 -18.34 16.16
N LYS A 406 -12.00 -17.55 17.09
CA LYS A 406 -12.73 -17.07 18.29
C LYS A 406 -13.49 -15.76 18.02
N LYS A 407 -13.16 -15.07 16.92
CA LYS A 407 -13.74 -13.79 16.49
C LYS A 407 -15.24 -13.95 16.20
N LYS A 408 -16.02 -12.96 16.64
CA LYS A 408 -17.46 -12.89 16.39
C LYS A 408 -17.80 -11.56 15.74
N GLU A 409 -18.74 -11.58 14.82
CA GLU A 409 -19.30 -10.35 14.26
C GLU A 409 -20.06 -9.59 15.34
N ASN A 410 -19.64 -8.37 15.63
CA ASN A 410 -20.47 -7.45 16.41
C ASN A 410 -21.54 -6.85 15.47
N THR A 411 -22.81 -7.14 15.74
CA THR A 411 -23.98 -6.62 15.00
C THR A 411 -24.84 -5.67 15.85
N ASN A 412 -24.27 -5.12 16.93
CA ASN A 412 -24.90 -4.06 17.71
C ASN A 412 -25.12 -2.80 16.86
N THR A 413 -25.92 -1.86 17.36
CA THR A 413 -26.00 -0.52 16.76
C THR A 413 -24.85 0.30 17.31
N ALA A 414 -24.06 0.94 16.43
CA ALA A 414 -23.01 1.86 16.85
C ALA A 414 -23.64 3.10 17.51
N LYS A 415 -23.45 3.21 18.83
CA LYS A 415 -23.79 4.41 19.58
C LYS A 415 -22.89 5.55 19.14
N ASN A 416 -21.58 5.30 19.08
CA ASN A 416 -20.58 6.29 18.67
C ASN A 416 -19.87 5.80 17.39
N VAL A 417 -19.50 6.75 16.54
CA VAL A 417 -18.68 6.51 15.35
C VAL A 417 -17.51 7.50 15.40
N ILE A 418 -16.29 6.99 15.27
CA ILE A 418 -15.09 7.82 15.12
C ILE A 418 -14.42 7.45 13.81
N MET A 419 -14.30 8.42 12.92
CA MET A 419 -13.54 8.29 11.68
C MET A 419 -12.19 8.97 11.85
N PHE A 420 -11.11 8.21 11.69
CA PHE A 420 -9.75 8.70 11.63
C PHE A 420 -9.28 8.69 10.18
N LEU A 421 -8.74 9.82 9.71
CA LEU A 421 -8.26 10.04 8.35
C LEU A 421 -6.79 10.47 8.42
N GLY A 422 -5.88 9.65 7.91
CA GLY A 422 -4.50 10.06 7.66
C GLY A 422 -4.43 10.64 6.25
N ASP A 423 -4.41 11.96 6.11
CA ASP A 423 -4.37 12.62 4.79
C ASP A 423 -3.07 12.20 4.09
N GLY A 424 -3.17 11.63 2.88
CA GLY A 424 -2.03 11.04 2.18
C GLY A 424 -1.43 9.74 2.76
N MET A 425 -2.02 9.11 3.79
CA MET A 425 -1.41 7.96 4.48
C MET A 425 -1.43 6.66 3.65
N SER A 426 -0.47 6.53 2.72
CA SER A 426 -0.24 5.35 1.88
C SER A 426 0.02 4.07 2.67
N ILE A 427 -0.12 2.90 2.03
CA ILE A 427 0.27 1.61 2.64
C ILE A 427 1.76 1.66 3.05
N ALA A 428 2.62 2.16 2.15
CA ALA A 428 4.03 2.36 2.46
C ALA A 428 4.26 3.30 3.65
N THR A 429 3.46 4.37 3.80
CA THR A 429 3.52 5.28 4.96
C THR A 429 3.20 4.53 6.25
N VAL A 430 2.18 3.66 6.25
CA VAL A 430 1.86 2.79 7.39
C VAL A 430 3.02 1.85 7.71
N SER A 431 3.55 1.11 6.73
CA SER A 431 4.66 0.16 6.94
C SER A 431 5.93 0.88 7.42
N MET A 432 6.31 2.01 6.83
CA MET A 432 7.46 2.82 7.28
C MET A 432 7.26 3.37 8.71
N ALA A 433 6.05 3.80 9.05
CA ALA A 433 5.72 4.25 10.40
C ALA A 433 5.70 3.11 11.43
N ARG A 434 5.35 1.88 11.03
CA ARG A 434 5.50 0.65 11.83
C ARG A 434 6.98 0.45 12.21
N VAL A 435 7.87 0.45 11.22
CA VAL A 435 9.33 0.32 11.45
C VAL A 435 9.82 1.41 12.40
N TYR A 436 9.47 2.68 12.15
CA TYR A 436 9.84 3.81 13.01
C TYR A 436 9.32 3.67 14.46
N ALA A 437 8.07 3.22 14.65
CA ALA A 437 7.42 3.13 15.96
C ALA A 437 7.90 1.96 16.84
N GLY A 438 8.62 0.99 16.29
CA GLY A 438 9.26 -0.06 17.09
C GLY A 438 9.64 -1.36 16.41
N GLY A 439 9.88 -1.38 15.10
CA GLY A 439 10.34 -2.56 14.35
C GLY A 439 9.32 -3.09 13.35
N GLU A 440 9.82 -3.83 12.35
CA GLU A 440 9.02 -4.41 11.25
C GLU A 440 7.89 -5.31 11.78
N GLU A 441 8.13 -6.04 12.88
CA GLU A 441 7.19 -6.99 13.48
C GLU A 441 6.11 -6.39 14.40
N LYS A 442 6.18 -5.09 14.67
CA LYS A 442 5.39 -4.46 15.74
C LYS A 442 4.30 -3.55 15.16
N PRO A 443 3.05 -4.03 14.99
CA PRO A 443 1.99 -3.26 14.35
C PRO A 443 1.74 -1.90 15.02
N LEU A 444 1.36 -0.91 14.21
CA LEU A 444 0.66 0.26 14.73
C LEU A 444 -0.71 -0.21 15.26
N PHE A 445 -1.22 0.45 16.30
CA PHE A 445 -2.38 -0.05 17.04
C PHE A 445 -3.64 -0.29 16.18
N PHE A 446 -3.85 0.49 15.11
CA PHE A 446 -4.99 0.29 14.22
C PHE A 446 -4.83 -0.89 13.26
N GLU A 447 -3.63 -1.43 13.08
CA GLU A 447 -3.38 -2.61 12.24
C GLU A 447 -3.81 -3.90 12.93
N GLU A 448 -3.90 -3.89 14.26
CA GLU A 448 -4.54 -4.93 15.05
C GLU A 448 -6.07 -4.93 14.91
N PHE A 449 -6.67 -3.96 14.19
CA PHE A 449 -8.11 -3.95 13.95
C PHE A 449 -8.52 -5.17 13.12
N PRO A 450 -9.63 -5.82 13.49
CA PRO A 450 -9.92 -7.17 13.01
C PRO A 450 -10.38 -7.23 11.54
N TYR A 451 -10.66 -6.11 10.88
CA TYR A 451 -11.08 -6.09 9.47
C TYR A 451 -10.36 -4.99 8.72
N ILE A 452 -9.88 -5.34 7.52
CA ILE A 452 -9.22 -4.45 6.58
C ILE A 452 -9.87 -4.62 5.21
N GLY A 453 -10.08 -3.51 4.50
CA GLY A 453 -10.43 -3.48 3.08
C GLY A 453 -9.64 -2.42 2.32
N MET A 454 -9.80 -2.39 1.00
CA MET A 454 -9.12 -1.47 0.09
C MET A 454 -10.12 -0.47 -0.52
N SER A 455 -9.73 0.80 -0.58
CA SER A 455 -10.56 1.92 -1.01
C SER A 455 -10.00 2.57 -2.28
N LYS A 456 -10.78 2.53 -3.36
CA LYS A 456 -10.46 3.18 -4.65
C LYS A 456 -10.72 4.69 -4.59
N THR A 457 -9.65 5.47 -4.69
CA THR A 457 -9.60 6.91 -4.34
C THR A 457 -10.00 7.87 -5.48
N TYR A 458 -9.83 7.47 -6.74
CA TYR A 458 -10.02 8.31 -7.94
C TYR A 458 -11.25 9.26 -7.91
N CYS A 459 -11.07 10.54 -8.31
CA CYS A 459 -12.16 11.52 -8.46
C CYS A 459 -13.05 11.20 -9.67
N VAL A 460 -14.21 11.87 -9.82
CA VAL A 460 -15.07 11.68 -11.01
C VAL A 460 -14.32 11.94 -12.32
N ASP A 461 -13.41 12.92 -12.33
CA ASP A 461 -12.71 13.48 -13.49
C ASP A 461 -11.17 13.33 -13.47
N TYR A 462 -10.57 12.90 -12.36
CA TYR A 462 -9.12 12.66 -12.20
C TYR A 462 -8.80 11.22 -11.77
N GLN A 463 -7.63 10.74 -12.20
CA GLN A 463 -7.13 9.38 -11.96
C GLN A 463 -6.46 9.29 -10.58
N VAL A 464 -5.55 10.21 -10.29
CA VAL A 464 -5.00 10.49 -8.95
C VAL A 464 -5.87 11.59 -8.33
N ALA A 465 -6.30 11.40 -7.09
CA ALA A 465 -7.28 12.26 -6.43
C ALA A 465 -6.65 13.40 -5.62
N ASP A 466 -7.47 14.36 -5.16
CA ASP A 466 -7.11 15.34 -4.15
C ASP A 466 -8.03 15.25 -2.93
N SER A 467 -7.57 15.76 -1.79
CA SER A 467 -8.30 15.77 -0.52
C SER A 467 -9.71 16.38 -0.57
N ALA A 468 -10.06 17.21 -1.56
CA ALA A 468 -11.42 17.77 -1.69
C ALA A 468 -12.42 16.77 -2.28
N CYS A 469 -12.08 16.15 -3.42
CA CYS A 469 -12.96 15.20 -4.09
C CYS A 469 -13.16 13.94 -3.24
N THR A 470 -12.11 13.53 -2.52
CA THR A 470 -12.09 12.37 -1.60
C THR A 470 -12.89 12.67 -0.34
N ALA A 471 -12.76 13.85 0.29
CA ALA A 471 -13.57 14.25 1.44
C ALA A 471 -15.07 14.22 1.13
N THR A 472 -15.44 14.65 -0.09
CA THR A 472 -16.81 14.49 -0.58
C THR A 472 -17.21 13.00 -0.63
N ALA A 473 -16.33 12.12 -1.11
CA ALA A 473 -16.57 10.68 -1.14
C ALA A 473 -16.70 10.07 0.27
N TYR A 474 -15.68 10.19 1.13
CA TYR A 474 -15.61 9.47 2.40
C TYR A 474 -16.46 10.08 3.52
N LEU A 475 -16.96 11.32 3.39
CA LEU A 475 -17.88 11.93 4.37
C LEU A 475 -19.33 12.02 3.89
N THR A 476 -19.59 12.20 2.60
CA THR A 476 -20.96 12.41 2.06
C THR A 476 -21.51 11.22 1.26
N GLY A 477 -20.64 10.28 0.90
CA GLY A 477 -21.01 9.06 0.20
C GLY A 477 -21.23 9.22 -1.31
N VAL A 478 -20.70 10.29 -1.90
CA VAL A 478 -20.77 10.63 -3.34
C VAL A 478 -19.38 11.11 -3.81
N LYS A 479 -18.86 10.60 -4.93
CA LYS A 479 -17.60 11.11 -5.50
C LYS A 479 -17.81 12.50 -6.15
N GLY A 480 -16.92 13.44 -5.83
CA GLY A 480 -16.86 14.79 -6.41
C GLY A 480 -15.89 14.89 -7.59
N ASN A 481 -15.79 16.09 -8.16
CA ASN A 481 -14.70 16.45 -9.06
C ASN A 481 -13.47 16.91 -8.25
N TYR A 482 -12.29 16.83 -8.83
CA TYR A 482 -11.04 17.37 -8.28
C TYR A 482 -11.23 18.82 -7.77
N GLU A 483 -10.62 19.20 -6.65
CA GLU A 483 -10.73 20.51 -5.98
C GLU A 483 -12.13 20.92 -5.48
N THR A 484 -13.18 20.10 -5.66
CA THR A 484 -14.56 20.41 -5.20
C THR A 484 -14.93 19.72 -3.89
N ILE A 485 -15.66 20.40 -3.00
CA ILE A 485 -16.01 19.92 -1.65
C ILE A 485 -17.52 19.92 -1.46
N GLY A 486 -18.07 18.79 -1.00
CA GLY A 486 -19.49 18.66 -0.61
C GLY A 486 -20.47 18.79 -1.77
N VAL A 487 -20.00 18.64 -3.01
CA VAL A 487 -20.82 18.78 -4.22
C VAL A 487 -20.56 17.61 -5.18
N ASN A 488 -21.61 17.18 -5.88
CA ASN A 488 -21.48 16.11 -6.86
C ASN A 488 -20.76 16.59 -8.15
N GLY A 489 -20.28 15.63 -8.95
CA GLY A 489 -19.49 15.89 -10.17
C GLY A 489 -20.17 16.67 -11.31
N HIS A 490 -21.37 17.23 -11.14
CA HIS A 490 -21.92 18.23 -12.07
C HIS A 490 -21.39 19.64 -11.81
N VAL A 491 -20.83 19.93 -10.63
CA VAL A 491 -20.28 21.26 -10.31
C VAL A 491 -18.88 21.41 -10.95
N PRO A 492 -18.67 22.37 -11.86
CA PRO A 492 -17.35 22.65 -12.39
C PRO A 492 -16.46 23.30 -11.33
N VAL A 493 -15.17 23.01 -11.41
CA VAL A 493 -14.14 23.66 -10.57
C VAL A 493 -14.15 25.18 -10.78
N ARG A 494 -14.02 25.94 -9.68
CA ARG A 494 -13.96 27.42 -9.66
C ARG A 494 -15.20 28.15 -10.24
N ASP A 495 -16.35 27.50 -10.39
CA ASP A 495 -17.59 28.16 -10.81
C ASP A 495 -18.28 28.89 -9.63
N CYS A 496 -18.19 30.23 -9.61
CA CYS A 496 -18.74 31.10 -8.56
C CYS A 496 -20.24 30.89 -8.26
N HIS A 497 -21.00 30.25 -9.15
CA HIS A 497 -22.46 30.12 -9.03
C HIS A 497 -22.93 28.67 -8.88
N ALA A 498 -22.29 27.71 -9.55
CA ALA A 498 -22.74 26.31 -9.56
C ALA A 498 -22.74 25.69 -8.15
N ALA A 499 -21.77 26.05 -7.30
CA ALA A 499 -21.71 25.61 -5.91
C ALA A 499 -22.89 26.09 -5.04
N ARG A 500 -23.64 27.14 -5.42
CA ARG A 500 -24.85 27.56 -4.69
C ARG A 500 -26.06 26.64 -4.94
N ASN A 501 -26.03 25.79 -5.96
CA ASN A 501 -27.17 24.97 -6.31
C ASN A 501 -27.36 23.84 -5.29
N ARG A 502 -28.32 23.99 -4.38
CA ARG A 502 -28.65 22.98 -3.36
C ARG A 502 -29.05 21.61 -3.93
N SER A 503 -29.37 21.47 -5.22
CA SER A 503 -29.60 20.16 -5.83
C SER A 503 -28.31 19.39 -6.15
N THR A 504 -27.13 20.01 -6.06
CA THR A 504 -25.82 19.34 -6.23
C THR A 504 -25.08 19.13 -4.91
N HIS A 505 -25.57 19.70 -3.81
CA HIS A 505 -25.02 19.52 -2.45
C HIS A 505 -25.17 18.08 -1.96
N THR A 506 -24.14 17.58 -1.27
CA THR A 506 -24.13 16.26 -0.65
C THR A 506 -23.91 16.39 0.86
N SER A 507 -24.91 16.00 1.65
CA SER A 507 -24.84 16.12 3.11
C SER A 507 -23.91 15.05 3.71
N SER A 508 -23.12 15.43 4.71
CA SER A 508 -22.14 14.55 5.36
C SER A 508 -22.78 13.62 6.41
N ILE A 509 -22.05 12.57 6.79
CA ILE A 509 -22.42 11.71 7.91
C ILE A 509 -22.51 12.46 9.25
N ALA A 510 -21.75 13.54 9.45
CA ALA A 510 -21.91 14.41 10.62
C ALA A 510 -23.29 15.09 10.64
N GLN A 511 -23.74 15.59 9.49
CA GLN A 511 -25.08 16.14 9.32
C GLN A 511 -26.15 15.06 9.61
N TRP A 512 -25.96 13.84 9.11
CA TRP A 512 -26.87 12.71 9.38
C TRP A 512 -26.90 12.30 10.87
N ALA A 513 -25.77 12.35 11.56
CA ALA A 513 -25.67 12.08 12.99
C ALA A 513 -26.44 13.13 13.81
N MET A 514 -26.23 14.42 13.50
CA MET A 514 -26.92 15.52 14.18
C MET A 514 -28.43 15.54 13.90
N ASP A 515 -28.87 15.10 12.72
CA ASP A 515 -30.31 14.95 12.40
C ASP A 515 -30.94 13.74 13.12
N ALA A 516 -30.14 12.74 13.50
CA ALA A 516 -30.55 11.64 14.37
C ALA A 516 -30.42 11.96 15.88
N GLY A 517 -30.09 13.21 16.25
CA GLY A 517 -29.97 13.64 17.64
C GLY A 517 -28.68 13.22 18.36
N LYS A 518 -27.67 12.75 17.63
CA LYS A 518 -26.29 12.55 18.11
C LYS A 518 -25.52 13.88 18.07
N ASP A 519 -24.45 13.98 18.83
CA ASP A 519 -23.51 15.10 18.65
C ASP A 519 -22.57 14.85 17.46
N ALA A 520 -21.95 15.92 16.94
CA ALA A 520 -20.85 15.77 15.99
C ALA A 520 -19.71 16.77 16.22
N GLY A 521 -18.50 16.41 15.80
CA GLY A 521 -17.32 17.27 15.90
C GLY A 521 -16.21 16.94 14.90
N ILE A 522 -15.24 17.86 14.84
CA ILE A 522 -14.04 17.85 13.97
C ILE A 522 -12.80 18.02 14.86
N VAL A 523 -11.77 17.22 14.60
CA VAL A 523 -10.41 17.37 15.13
C VAL A 523 -9.43 17.21 13.98
N THR A 524 -8.45 18.10 13.85
CA THR A 524 -7.43 18.02 12.79
C THR A 524 -6.11 18.68 13.19
N THR A 525 -5.00 18.26 12.58
CA THR A 525 -3.73 19.02 12.60
C THR A 525 -3.62 20.05 11.45
N THR A 526 -4.63 20.15 10.56
CA THR A 526 -4.69 21.14 9.47
C THR A 526 -5.48 22.38 9.87
N ARG A 527 -5.79 23.27 8.91
CA ARG A 527 -6.77 24.35 9.14
C ARG A 527 -8.16 23.72 9.23
N VAL A 528 -9.03 24.18 10.13
CA VAL A 528 -10.42 23.67 10.20
C VAL A 528 -11.28 23.98 8.95
N THR A 529 -10.72 24.76 8.03
CA THR A 529 -11.21 25.12 6.69
C THR A 529 -10.50 24.39 5.54
N HIS A 530 -9.50 23.55 5.82
CA HIS A 530 -8.85 22.69 4.83
C HIS A 530 -9.86 21.72 4.20
N ALA A 531 -9.50 21.11 3.06
CA ALA A 531 -10.43 20.31 2.26
C ALA A 531 -11.07 19.13 3.03
N SER A 532 -10.25 18.33 3.70
CA SER A 532 -10.66 17.18 4.52
C SER A 532 -11.67 17.52 5.64
N PRO A 533 -11.42 18.49 6.54
CA PRO A 533 -12.39 18.89 7.56
C PRO A 533 -13.56 19.69 6.96
N ALA A 534 -13.35 20.45 5.88
CA ALA A 534 -14.42 21.15 5.18
C ALA A 534 -15.44 20.20 4.56
N GLY A 535 -15.06 19.00 4.11
CA GLY A 535 -16.01 17.97 3.64
C GLY A 535 -17.04 17.53 4.69
N VAL A 536 -16.83 17.86 5.97
CA VAL A 536 -17.81 17.63 7.04
C VAL A 536 -18.99 18.61 6.94
N TYR A 537 -18.81 19.83 6.41
CA TYR A 537 -19.80 20.91 6.54
C TYR A 537 -19.99 21.85 5.35
N ALA A 538 -19.03 21.95 4.44
CA ALA A 538 -18.98 22.96 3.39
C ALA A 538 -19.43 22.43 2.03
N HIS A 539 -19.93 23.35 1.21
CA HIS A 539 -20.25 23.12 -0.19
C HIS A 539 -19.54 24.20 -1.04
N THR A 540 -18.51 23.82 -1.79
CA THR A 540 -17.73 24.74 -2.65
C THR A 540 -17.24 24.07 -3.93
N SER A 541 -17.15 24.84 -5.01
CA SER A 541 -16.54 24.45 -6.29
C SER A 541 -15.01 24.60 -6.30
N TYR A 542 -14.40 25.11 -5.24
CA TYR A 542 -12.94 25.23 -5.14
C TYR A 542 -12.46 25.22 -3.69
N ARG A 543 -11.47 24.39 -3.38
CA ARG A 543 -10.96 24.16 -2.02
C ARG A 543 -10.24 25.36 -1.39
N ASP A 544 -9.54 26.18 -2.17
CA ASP A 544 -8.80 27.33 -1.62
C ASP A 544 -9.68 28.54 -1.30
N TRP A 545 -10.99 28.47 -1.53
CA TRP A 545 -11.96 29.47 -1.05
C TRP A 545 -12.21 29.35 0.46
N GLU A 546 -11.14 29.17 1.23
CA GLU A 546 -11.13 29.11 2.70
C GLU A 546 -11.62 30.42 3.33
N ASN A 547 -11.37 31.55 2.65
CA ASN A 547 -11.70 32.91 3.07
C ASN A 547 -12.20 33.78 1.89
N ASP A 548 -12.73 34.96 2.19
CA ASP A 548 -13.29 35.89 1.18
C ASP A 548 -12.23 36.53 0.26
N TYR A 549 -10.95 36.59 0.69
CA TYR A 549 -9.88 37.18 -0.11
C TYR A 549 -9.52 36.31 -1.31
N TYR A 550 -9.43 34.98 -1.16
CA TYR A 550 -9.21 34.08 -2.30
C TYR A 550 -10.43 34.02 -3.24
N VAL A 551 -11.66 34.07 -2.70
CA VAL A 551 -12.89 34.24 -3.49
C VAL A 551 -12.81 35.49 -4.38
N LYS A 552 -12.40 36.63 -3.82
CA LYS A 552 -12.19 37.89 -4.56
C LYS A 552 -11.04 37.82 -5.55
N GLN A 553 -9.95 37.13 -5.21
CA GLN A 553 -8.78 36.97 -6.07
C GLN A 553 -9.11 36.17 -7.35
N ASP A 554 -9.99 35.17 -7.25
CA ASP A 554 -10.50 34.40 -8.39
C ASP A 554 -11.62 35.11 -9.17
N GLY A 555 -12.00 36.34 -8.78
CA GLY A 555 -12.97 37.17 -9.49
C GLY A 555 -14.44 36.91 -9.12
N CYS A 556 -14.70 36.12 -8.09
CA CYS A 556 -16.03 35.97 -7.49
C CYS A 556 -16.27 37.07 -6.43
N THR A 557 -17.51 37.18 -5.95
CA THR A 557 -17.89 38.05 -4.81
C THR A 557 -18.50 37.26 -3.66
N SER A 558 -18.53 37.84 -2.46
CA SER A 558 -19.16 37.28 -1.26
C SER A 558 -20.67 37.05 -1.41
N GLU A 559 -21.34 37.72 -2.35
CA GLU A 559 -22.75 37.45 -2.69
C GLU A 559 -22.92 36.24 -3.62
N GLN A 560 -21.86 35.83 -4.31
CA GLN A 560 -21.84 34.65 -5.19
C GLN A 560 -21.35 33.42 -4.42
N VAL A 561 -20.26 33.55 -3.64
CA VAL A 561 -19.62 32.44 -2.93
C VAL A 561 -19.59 32.75 -1.44
N ASP A 562 -20.15 31.84 -0.66
CA ASP A 562 -19.94 31.78 0.78
C ASP A 562 -18.60 31.05 1.02
N ASP A 563 -17.57 31.74 1.50
CA ASP A 563 -16.25 31.15 1.80
C ASP A 563 -16.33 30.07 2.90
N ILE A 564 -15.38 29.13 2.94
CA ILE A 564 -15.47 27.97 3.85
C ILE A 564 -15.49 28.43 5.33
N ALA A 565 -14.70 29.43 5.72
CA ALA A 565 -14.76 30.00 7.07
C ALA A 565 -16.14 30.62 7.36
N HIS A 566 -16.76 31.31 6.40
CA HIS A 566 -18.14 31.78 6.50
C HIS A 566 -19.15 30.63 6.66
N GLN A 567 -18.99 29.54 5.90
CA GLN A 567 -19.81 28.33 6.04
C GLN A 567 -19.62 27.64 7.39
N LEU A 568 -18.43 27.72 8.00
CA LEU A 568 -18.19 27.20 9.35
C LEU A 568 -19.04 27.96 10.40
N VAL A 569 -19.19 29.27 10.25
CA VAL A 569 -19.91 30.12 11.21
C VAL A 569 -21.41 30.22 10.92
N TYR A 570 -21.83 30.20 9.65
CA TYR A 570 -23.20 30.50 9.22
C TYR A 570 -23.87 29.43 8.33
N GLY A 571 -23.16 28.36 7.97
CA GLY A 571 -23.70 27.24 7.19
C GLY A 571 -24.72 26.39 7.96
N GLU A 572 -25.25 25.35 7.31
CA GLU A 572 -26.31 24.52 7.90
C GLU A 572 -25.77 23.48 8.90
N THR A 573 -24.54 23.00 8.65
CA THR A 573 -23.93 21.88 9.37
C THR A 573 -23.02 22.37 10.50
N ALA A 574 -21.99 23.15 10.19
CA ALA A 574 -20.93 23.50 11.15
C ALA A 574 -21.40 24.23 12.43
N PRO A 575 -22.37 25.16 12.40
CA PRO A 575 -22.85 25.82 13.62
C PRO A 575 -23.57 24.87 14.60
N ARG A 576 -23.92 23.66 14.15
CA ARG A 576 -24.49 22.58 14.98
C ARG A 576 -23.44 21.64 15.57
N LEU A 577 -22.19 21.67 15.10
CA LEU A 577 -21.09 20.89 15.70
C LEU A 577 -20.80 21.38 17.12
N ARG A 578 -20.51 20.45 18.04
CA ARG A 578 -20.13 20.78 19.43
C ARG A 578 -18.65 20.99 19.61
N VAL A 579 -17.82 20.39 18.76
CA VAL A 579 -16.36 20.48 18.86
C VAL A 579 -15.77 20.71 17.48
N ILE A 580 -14.91 21.71 17.37
CA ILE A 580 -14.10 21.99 16.19
C ILE A 580 -12.70 22.33 16.72
N LEU A 581 -11.72 21.45 16.50
CA LEU A 581 -10.33 21.63 16.96
C LEU A 581 -9.36 21.51 15.78
N GLY A 582 -8.40 22.43 15.67
CA GLY A 582 -7.30 22.37 14.71
C GLY A 582 -6.58 23.70 14.62
N GLY A 583 -6.11 24.09 13.43
CA GLY A 583 -5.55 25.40 13.15
C GLY A 583 -6.48 26.30 12.32
N GLY A 584 -5.94 27.40 11.81
CA GLY A 584 -6.57 28.22 10.76
C GLY A 584 -7.10 29.58 11.21
N ARG A 585 -6.63 30.17 12.32
CA ARG A 585 -7.11 31.50 12.78
C ARG A 585 -7.06 32.58 11.69
N ARG A 586 -6.11 32.50 10.75
CA ARG A 586 -5.96 33.49 9.67
C ARG A 586 -7.19 33.59 8.75
N GLU A 587 -7.91 32.49 8.53
CA GLU A 587 -9.06 32.46 7.62
C GLU A 587 -10.30 33.17 8.21
N PHE A 588 -10.26 33.43 9.53
CA PHE A 588 -11.35 34.02 10.32
C PHE A 588 -11.10 35.48 10.72
N LEU A 589 -9.88 35.98 10.52
CA LEU A 589 -9.45 37.32 10.92
C LEU A 589 -9.20 38.21 9.70
N ASP A 590 -9.61 39.48 9.77
CA ASP A 590 -9.27 40.50 8.79
C ASP A 590 -7.75 40.75 8.71
N ARG A 591 -7.23 40.91 7.49
CA ARG A 591 -5.78 41.03 7.24
C ARG A 591 -5.17 42.30 7.82
N GLU A 592 -5.89 43.42 7.79
CA GLU A 592 -5.38 44.73 8.18
C GLU A 592 -5.69 45.04 9.65
N THR A 593 -6.83 44.55 10.17
CA THR A 593 -7.38 44.92 11.49
C THR A 593 -7.52 43.74 12.46
N GLY A 594 -7.44 42.50 11.98
CA GLY A 594 -7.50 41.30 12.80
C GLY A 594 -6.24 41.10 13.65
N VAL A 595 -6.45 40.94 14.96
CA VAL A 595 -5.39 40.66 15.94
C VAL A 595 -5.40 39.16 16.24
N ASP A 596 -4.36 38.46 15.81
CA ASP A 596 -4.11 37.08 16.24
C ASP A 596 -3.71 37.06 17.72
N PRO A 597 -4.29 36.16 18.55
CA PRO A 597 -4.06 36.16 20.00
C PRO A 597 -2.62 35.84 20.41
N GLU A 598 -1.84 35.22 19.52
CA GLU A 598 -0.47 34.80 19.77
C GLU A 598 0.55 35.72 19.06
N TYR A 599 0.29 36.05 17.80
CA TYR A 599 1.24 36.74 16.93
C TYR A 599 0.89 38.22 16.64
N GLY A 600 -0.28 38.71 17.04
CA GLY A 600 -0.72 40.09 16.86
C GLY A 600 -1.29 40.42 15.47
N LEU A 601 -1.16 41.69 15.05
CA LEU A 601 -1.71 42.21 13.79
C LEU A 601 -1.02 41.63 12.54
N GLY A 602 -1.71 41.68 11.40
CA GLY A 602 -1.14 41.32 10.09
C GLY A 602 -1.01 39.81 9.87
N ARG A 603 -1.91 39.04 10.48
CA ARG A 603 -1.96 37.57 10.41
C ARG A 603 -3.23 37.02 9.80
N GLY A 604 -4.30 37.81 9.71
CA GLY A 604 -5.54 37.44 9.02
C GLY A 604 -5.38 37.40 7.50
N TYR A 605 -6.31 36.74 6.82
CA TYR A 605 -6.48 36.78 5.38
C TYR A 605 -7.79 37.41 4.93
N ARG A 606 -8.80 37.56 5.81
CA ARG A 606 -10.07 38.17 5.40
C ARG A 606 -9.88 39.58 4.88
N SER A 607 -10.74 39.99 3.96
CA SER A 607 -10.70 41.31 3.31
C SER A 607 -12.05 42.02 3.32
N ASP A 608 -12.87 41.68 4.31
CA ASP A 608 -14.22 42.19 4.54
C ASP A 608 -14.40 42.89 5.90
N GLY A 609 -13.33 43.05 6.68
CA GLY A 609 -13.37 43.71 8.00
C GLY A 609 -14.01 42.88 9.11
N ARG A 610 -14.26 41.58 8.90
CA ARG A 610 -14.93 40.70 9.88
C ARG A 610 -13.95 39.99 10.81
N ASN A 611 -14.45 39.63 11.98
CA ASN A 611 -13.82 38.66 12.89
C ASN A 611 -14.79 37.51 13.09
N LEU A 612 -14.60 36.43 12.33
CA LEU A 612 -15.50 35.29 12.34
C LEU A 612 -15.43 34.47 13.64
N ILE A 613 -14.34 34.55 14.43
CA ILE A 613 -14.27 33.94 15.77
C ILE A 613 -15.23 34.67 16.73
N ASP A 614 -15.18 36.00 16.72
CA ASP A 614 -16.08 36.85 17.50
C ASP A 614 -17.55 36.71 17.08
N GLU A 615 -17.80 36.49 15.79
CA GLU A 615 -19.13 36.20 15.25
C GLU A 615 -19.61 34.79 15.67
N TRP A 616 -18.75 33.76 15.60
CA TRP A 616 -19.07 32.40 16.04
C TRP A 616 -19.42 32.34 17.53
N LEU A 617 -18.70 33.06 18.40
CA LEU A 617 -19.00 33.19 19.82
C LEU A 617 -20.38 33.81 20.10
N LYS A 618 -20.88 34.66 19.18
CA LYS A 618 -22.18 35.34 19.29
C LYS A 618 -23.30 34.59 18.55
N ASN A 619 -22.97 33.73 17.58
CA ASN A 619 -23.93 33.06 16.71
C ASN A 619 -24.51 31.77 17.32
N GLY A 620 -25.06 31.85 18.54
CA GLY A 620 -25.69 30.74 19.25
C GLY A 620 -27.04 31.12 19.86
N PRO A 621 -27.87 30.13 20.26
CA PRO A 621 -29.07 30.36 21.05
C PRO A 621 -28.75 31.10 22.36
N VAL A 622 -29.71 31.90 22.84
CA VAL A 622 -29.55 32.66 24.10
C VAL A 622 -29.29 31.71 25.27
N GLY A 623 -28.10 31.80 25.85
CA GLY A 623 -27.65 30.98 26.98
C GLY A 623 -26.73 29.80 26.63
N GLU A 624 -26.47 29.55 25.34
CA GLU A 624 -25.49 28.53 24.91
C GLU A 624 -24.06 28.98 25.26
N ASN A 625 -23.31 28.14 26.00
CA ASN A 625 -21.94 28.42 26.38
C ASN A 625 -20.95 28.01 25.26
N ARG A 626 -20.64 28.98 24.39
CA ARG A 626 -19.60 28.88 23.37
C ARG A 626 -18.25 29.27 23.94
N THR A 627 -17.29 28.35 23.89
CA THR A 627 -15.91 28.56 24.36
C THR A 627 -14.96 28.59 23.17
N PHE A 628 -14.09 29.61 23.11
CA PHE A 628 -12.96 29.67 22.18
C PHE A 628 -11.64 29.47 22.95
N VAL A 629 -10.74 28.64 22.41
CA VAL A 629 -9.38 28.44 22.92
C VAL A 629 -8.38 28.48 21.76
N TRP A 630 -7.15 28.88 22.03
CA TRP A 630 -6.09 28.97 21.01
C TRP A 630 -4.76 28.35 21.42
N LYS A 631 -4.68 27.74 22.61
CA LYS A 631 -3.48 27.10 23.14
C LYS A 631 -3.82 25.89 24.02
N ARG A 632 -2.86 24.98 24.18
CA ARG A 632 -2.98 23.72 24.92
C ARG A 632 -3.40 23.92 26.38
N SER A 633 -2.82 24.88 27.09
CA SER A 633 -3.20 25.13 28.50
C SER A 633 -4.68 25.48 28.66
N ASP A 634 -5.25 26.26 27.73
CA ASP A 634 -6.68 26.60 27.74
C ASP A 634 -7.54 25.41 27.32
N LEU A 635 -7.13 24.64 26.30
CA LEU A 635 -7.83 23.41 25.86
C LEU A 635 -7.99 22.41 27.01
N LEU A 636 -6.91 22.14 27.75
CA LEU A 636 -6.91 21.19 28.86
C LEU A 636 -7.82 21.67 30.01
N ALA A 637 -7.94 22.99 30.21
CA ALA A 637 -8.78 23.61 31.21
C ALA A 637 -10.29 23.64 30.87
N VAL A 638 -10.70 23.28 29.64
CA VAL A 638 -12.12 23.22 29.26
C VAL A 638 -12.85 22.13 30.06
N ASP A 639 -13.95 22.54 30.73
CA ASP A 639 -14.89 21.67 31.43
C ASP A 639 -15.92 21.05 30.46
N PRO A 640 -15.87 19.73 30.20
CA PRO A 640 -16.72 19.08 29.21
C PRO A 640 -18.22 19.12 29.54
N HIS A 641 -18.59 19.27 30.81
CA HIS A 641 -19.98 19.29 31.27
C HIS A 641 -20.60 20.69 31.26
N ARG A 642 -19.78 21.74 31.07
CA ARG A 642 -20.24 23.13 31.05
C ARG A 642 -20.09 23.80 29.68
N THR A 643 -19.34 23.21 28.76
CA THR A 643 -19.12 23.74 27.42
C THR A 643 -20.12 23.12 26.44
N ASP A 644 -21.06 23.93 25.96
CA ASP A 644 -22.03 23.49 24.95
C ASP A 644 -21.34 23.36 23.59
N ARG A 645 -20.48 24.33 23.23
CA ARG A 645 -19.63 24.27 22.03
C ARG A 645 -18.20 24.75 22.29
N LEU A 646 -17.24 24.05 21.71
CA LEU A 646 -15.82 24.36 21.75
C LEU A 646 -15.29 24.62 20.34
N LEU A 647 -14.66 25.78 20.15
CA LEU A 647 -13.82 26.10 19.00
C LEU A 647 -12.37 26.24 19.48
N GLY A 648 -11.48 25.39 19.00
CA GLY A 648 -10.04 25.42 19.26
C GLY A 648 -9.27 25.69 17.98
N MET A 649 -8.51 26.78 17.93
CA MET A 649 -7.66 27.12 16.78
C MET A 649 -6.24 27.44 17.26
N PHE A 650 -5.34 26.47 17.15
CA PHE A 650 -4.04 26.48 17.82
C PHE A 650 -2.93 27.21 17.07
N GLU A 651 -3.02 27.28 15.74
CA GLU A 651 -2.11 28.07 14.90
C GLU A 651 -2.89 28.99 13.93
N PRO A 652 -2.26 30.06 13.38
CA PRO A 652 -2.86 30.88 12.33
C PRO A 652 -3.10 30.09 11.04
N SER A 653 -2.23 29.11 10.73
CA SER A 653 -2.36 28.17 9.61
C SER A 653 -2.63 26.76 10.14
N HIS A 654 -2.13 25.69 9.50
CA HIS A 654 -2.09 24.34 10.07
C HIS A 654 -1.36 24.34 11.43
N CYS A 655 -1.67 23.36 12.29
CA CYS A 655 -0.95 23.14 13.54
C CYS A 655 0.55 22.85 13.29
N THR A 656 1.39 23.06 14.29
CA THR A 656 2.80 22.68 14.19
C THR A 656 2.96 21.15 14.14
N TYR A 657 3.96 20.64 13.41
CA TYR A 657 4.25 19.20 13.36
C TYR A 657 4.54 18.65 14.77
N ASN A 658 4.18 17.40 15.05
CA ASN A 658 4.42 16.75 16.34
C ASN A 658 5.92 16.68 16.67
N LEU A 659 6.76 16.26 15.71
CA LEU A 659 8.21 16.20 15.86
C LEU A 659 8.81 17.56 16.24
N ASP A 660 8.35 18.62 15.58
CA ASP A 660 8.71 20.01 15.88
C ASP A 660 8.28 20.42 17.30
N THR A 661 7.04 20.09 17.67
CA THR A 661 6.49 20.38 19.01
C THR A 661 7.36 19.79 20.11
N VAL A 662 7.86 18.56 19.90
CA VAL A 662 8.77 17.86 20.81
C VAL A 662 10.19 18.46 20.76
N HIS A 663 10.81 18.56 19.59
CA HIS A 663 12.22 18.96 19.46
C HIS A 663 12.46 20.46 19.73
N LYS A 664 11.51 21.32 19.37
CA LYS A 664 11.56 22.77 19.64
C LYS A 664 10.97 23.13 21.01
N ASN A 665 10.41 22.15 21.73
CA ASN A 665 9.77 22.29 23.05
C ASN A 665 8.73 23.43 23.04
N LEU A 666 7.59 23.17 22.39
CA LEU A 666 6.46 24.09 22.25
C LEU A 666 5.31 23.65 23.17
N PRO A 667 5.33 23.96 24.49
CA PRO A 667 4.43 23.36 25.48
C PRO A 667 2.96 23.82 25.40
N GLU A 668 2.68 24.83 24.55
CA GLU A 668 1.35 25.38 24.30
C GLU A 668 0.70 24.84 23.02
N GLU A 669 1.40 24.00 22.24
CA GLU A 669 0.82 23.26 21.10
C GLU A 669 0.17 21.95 21.60
N PRO A 670 -1.15 21.73 21.41
CA PRO A 670 -1.80 20.48 21.79
C PRO A 670 -1.50 19.38 20.76
N SER A 671 -1.11 18.22 21.26
CA SER A 671 -0.96 17.05 20.40
C SER A 671 -2.32 16.55 19.87
N LEU A 672 -2.33 15.86 18.73
CA LEU A 672 -3.56 15.28 18.16
C LEU A 672 -4.31 14.38 19.16
N SER A 673 -3.59 13.61 19.98
CA SER A 673 -4.17 12.78 21.04
C SER A 673 -4.90 13.61 22.10
N GLU A 674 -4.37 14.77 22.49
CA GLU A 674 -5.01 15.65 23.49
C GLU A 674 -6.25 16.37 22.91
N MET A 675 -6.23 16.71 21.62
CA MET A 675 -7.42 17.21 20.93
C MET A 675 -8.52 16.16 20.86
N VAL A 676 -8.18 14.91 20.51
CA VAL A 676 -9.12 13.78 20.52
C VAL A 676 -9.66 13.49 21.92
N ASP A 677 -8.82 13.56 22.96
CA ASP A 677 -9.25 13.34 24.34
C ASP A 677 -10.32 14.34 24.76
N LYS A 678 -10.07 15.65 24.55
CA LYS A 678 -11.00 16.70 24.92
C LYS A 678 -12.26 16.70 24.04
N ALA A 679 -12.13 16.42 22.75
CA ALA A 679 -13.28 16.30 21.85
C ALA A 679 -14.22 15.18 22.30
N THR A 680 -13.66 14.00 22.60
CA THR A 680 -14.44 12.84 23.04
C THR A 680 -15.02 13.01 24.45
N ASP A 681 -14.35 13.71 25.35
CA ASP A 681 -14.93 14.11 26.65
C ASP A 681 -16.23 14.91 26.45
N ILE A 682 -16.22 15.92 25.58
CA ILE A 682 -17.38 16.77 25.33
C ILE A 682 -18.49 15.97 24.63
N LEU A 683 -18.17 15.31 23.52
CA LEU A 683 -19.16 14.59 22.69
C LEU A 683 -19.80 13.39 23.40
N SER A 684 -19.07 12.71 24.30
CA SER A 684 -19.61 11.57 25.05
C SER A 684 -20.67 11.95 26.10
N THR A 685 -20.85 13.25 26.39
CA THR A 685 -21.92 13.72 27.29
C THR A 685 -23.32 13.60 26.69
N ASN A 686 -23.47 13.46 25.35
CA ASN A 686 -24.76 13.17 24.74
C ASN A 686 -25.10 11.67 24.85
N PRO A 687 -26.22 11.28 25.52
CA PRO A 687 -26.57 9.88 25.71
C PRO A 687 -26.92 9.14 24.42
N ASN A 688 -27.29 9.84 23.34
CA ASN A 688 -27.54 9.25 22.01
C ASN A 688 -26.25 8.85 21.27
N GLY A 689 -25.09 9.29 21.78
CA GLY A 689 -23.77 9.12 21.17
C GLY A 689 -23.41 10.23 20.19
N PHE A 690 -22.33 10.00 19.43
CA PHE A 690 -21.73 11.02 18.57
C PHE A 690 -21.09 10.48 17.28
N PHE A 691 -20.86 11.37 16.32
CA PHE A 691 -19.89 11.19 15.24
C PHE A 691 -18.68 12.11 15.47
N LEU A 692 -17.46 11.60 15.28
CA LEU A 692 -16.25 12.42 15.36
C LEU A 692 -15.37 12.15 14.14
N PHE A 693 -15.04 13.20 13.39
CA PHE A 693 -13.98 13.18 12.38
C PHE A 693 -12.65 13.62 13.02
N VAL A 694 -11.60 12.83 12.82
CA VAL A 694 -10.23 13.09 13.29
C VAL A 694 -9.27 12.98 12.12
N GLU A 695 -8.42 13.97 11.91
CA GLU A 695 -7.49 14.02 10.79
C GLU A 695 -6.03 14.15 11.26
N GLY A 696 -5.18 13.24 10.81
CA GLY A 696 -3.71 13.36 10.88
C GLY A 696 -3.18 14.11 9.65
N GLY A 697 -3.75 15.26 9.31
CA GLY A 697 -3.60 15.85 7.98
C GLY A 697 -2.29 16.60 7.71
N ARG A 698 -1.28 16.41 8.54
CA ARG A 698 0.10 16.82 8.24
C ARG A 698 1.00 15.67 7.79
N ILE A 699 0.48 14.44 7.71
CA ILE A 699 1.11 13.33 7.00
C ILE A 699 1.33 13.74 5.53
N ASP A 700 0.26 14.17 4.85
CA ASP A 700 0.28 14.72 3.49
C ASP A 700 1.31 15.83 3.28
N HIS A 701 1.23 16.91 4.06
CA HIS A 701 2.16 18.03 3.98
C HIS A 701 3.64 17.60 4.10
N GLY A 702 3.93 16.62 4.97
CA GLY A 702 5.28 16.07 5.10
C GLY A 702 5.75 15.30 3.86
N HIS A 703 4.85 14.60 3.18
CA HIS A 703 5.16 13.94 1.91
C HIS A 703 5.31 14.93 0.75
N HIS A 704 4.43 15.94 0.65
CA HIS A 704 4.50 17.05 -0.30
C HIS A 704 5.85 17.77 -0.31
N ASP A 705 6.42 18.06 0.86
CA ASP A 705 7.73 18.70 1.01
C ASP A 705 8.92 17.72 0.81
N ASN A 706 8.64 16.43 0.58
CA ASN A 706 9.56 15.28 0.66
C ASN A 706 10.21 15.09 2.06
N GLU A 707 9.67 15.68 3.12
CA GLU A 707 10.19 15.62 4.49
C GLU A 707 9.64 14.38 5.24
N ALA A 708 10.03 13.19 4.77
CA ALA A 708 9.46 11.91 5.22
C ALA A 708 9.51 11.68 6.75
N LYS A 709 10.46 12.31 7.47
CA LYS A 709 10.53 12.26 8.94
C LYS A 709 9.27 12.85 9.60
N TYR A 710 8.76 13.98 9.11
CA TYR A 710 7.52 14.56 9.61
C TYR A 710 6.31 13.71 9.25
N ALA A 711 6.19 13.26 8.00
CA ALA A 711 5.06 12.42 7.57
C ALA A 711 4.93 11.14 8.41
N ILE A 712 6.07 10.49 8.68
CA ILE A 712 6.13 9.26 9.48
C ILE A 712 5.89 9.53 10.98
N ASP A 713 6.42 10.61 11.57
CA ASP A 713 6.12 10.96 12.97
C ASP A 713 4.65 11.39 13.17
N GLU A 714 4.07 12.17 12.25
CA GLU A 714 2.63 12.47 12.25
C GLU A 714 1.79 11.20 12.19
N THR A 715 2.18 10.21 11.36
CA THR A 715 1.51 8.90 11.29
C THR A 715 1.58 8.15 12.63
N VAL A 716 2.71 8.20 13.33
CA VAL A 716 2.85 7.62 14.67
C VAL A 716 2.04 8.39 15.72
N GLN A 717 1.92 9.71 15.61
CA GLN A 717 1.09 10.51 16.51
C GLN A 717 -0.42 10.30 16.27
N PHE A 718 -0.82 10.11 15.01
CA PHE A 718 -2.15 9.67 14.60
C PHE A 718 -2.49 8.27 15.16
N ALA A 719 -1.57 7.30 15.06
CA ALA A 719 -1.73 5.97 15.66
C ALA A 719 -1.99 6.01 17.18
N LYS A 720 -1.29 6.87 17.93
CA LYS A 720 -1.52 7.07 19.38
C LYS A 720 -2.90 7.68 19.67
N ALA A 721 -3.40 8.58 18.81
CA ALA A 721 -4.75 9.14 18.97
C ALA A 721 -5.85 8.09 18.76
N ILE A 722 -5.65 7.14 17.84
CA ILE A 722 -6.53 5.99 17.63
C ILE A 722 -6.48 5.03 18.83
N GLU A 723 -5.28 4.71 19.32
CA GLU A 723 -5.08 3.89 20.52
C GLU A 723 -5.80 4.47 21.73
N LEU A 724 -5.68 5.78 21.95
CA LEU A 724 -6.37 6.48 23.03
C LEU A 724 -7.89 6.36 22.90
N ALA A 725 -8.45 6.61 21.71
CA ALA A 725 -9.88 6.52 21.48
C ALA A 725 -10.41 5.08 21.71
N ARG A 726 -9.72 4.05 21.23
CA ARG A 726 -10.13 2.65 21.46
C ARG A 726 -10.01 2.23 22.92
N LYS A 727 -9.01 2.73 23.67
CA LYS A 727 -8.93 2.53 25.14
C LYS A 727 -10.05 3.23 25.90
N LYS A 728 -10.58 4.33 25.37
CA LYS A 728 -11.65 5.14 25.98
C LYS A 728 -13.07 4.63 25.61
N PHE A 729 -13.24 3.99 24.45
CA PHE A 729 -14.54 3.56 23.93
C PHE A 729 -14.60 2.08 23.53
N SER A 730 -15.57 1.37 24.12
CA SER A 730 -15.80 -0.07 23.94
C SER A 730 -16.05 -0.46 22.49
N GLU A 731 -15.48 -1.58 22.04
CA GLU A 731 -15.82 -2.21 20.76
C GLU A 731 -17.27 -2.71 20.72
N GLU A 732 -17.96 -2.83 21.86
CA GLU A 732 -19.36 -3.27 21.92
C GLU A 732 -20.33 -2.27 21.27
N ASP A 733 -20.09 -0.97 21.42
CA ASP A 733 -21.00 0.10 20.96
C ASP A 733 -20.34 1.22 20.13
N THR A 734 -19.01 1.20 19.99
CA THR A 734 -18.26 2.27 19.30
C THR A 734 -17.48 1.73 18.10
N LEU A 735 -17.94 2.10 16.91
CA LEU A 735 -17.25 1.85 15.64
C LEU A 735 -16.13 2.86 15.49
N ILE A 736 -14.91 2.37 15.24
CA ILE A 736 -13.79 3.19 14.79
C ILE A 736 -13.38 2.70 13.40
N VAL A 737 -13.29 3.64 12.46
CA VAL A 737 -12.79 3.41 11.09
C VAL A 737 -11.56 4.28 10.91
N VAL A 738 -10.47 3.70 10.41
CA VAL A 738 -9.22 4.38 10.09
C VAL A 738 -8.95 4.20 8.60
N THR A 739 -8.62 5.26 7.88
CA THR A 739 -8.26 5.18 6.46
C THR A 739 -7.41 6.37 6.04
N ALA A 740 -7.04 6.41 4.77
CA ALA A 740 -6.53 7.59 4.09
C ALA A 740 -7.54 8.05 3.03
N ASP A 741 -7.35 9.26 2.54
CA ASP A 741 -8.14 9.81 1.46
C ASP A 741 -7.50 9.57 0.09
N HIS A 742 -6.18 9.69 0.00
CA HIS A 742 -5.32 9.26 -1.10
C HIS A 742 -3.96 8.79 -0.58
N SER A 743 -3.08 8.39 -1.51
CA SER A 743 -1.71 7.98 -1.23
C SER A 743 -0.72 9.12 -1.55
N HIS A 744 0.59 8.85 -1.49
CA HIS A 744 1.65 9.67 -2.08
C HIS A 744 2.53 8.85 -3.00
N SER A 745 3.25 9.50 -3.91
CA SER A 745 4.24 8.88 -4.78
C SER A 745 5.57 8.55 -4.06
N VAL A 746 5.47 8.14 -2.79
CA VAL A 746 6.57 7.67 -1.95
C VAL A 746 6.90 6.20 -2.24
N SER A 747 8.14 5.80 -2.00
CA SER A 747 8.58 4.41 -2.17
C SER A 747 9.47 3.99 -1.02
N PHE A 748 9.11 2.87 -0.39
CA PHE A 748 9.93 2.13 0.57
C PHE A 748 10.66 1.03 -0.21
N ALA A 749 11.92 1.25 -0.56
CA ALA A 749 12.61 0.44 -1.58
C ALA A 749 14.02 -0.02 -1.17
N GLY A 750 14.42 -1.17 -1.72
CA GLY A 750 15.79 -1.69 -1.66
C GLY A 750 15.87 -3.06 -0.99
N TYR A 751 17.05 -3.41 -0.51
CA TYR A 751 17.24 -4.56 0.38
C TYR A 751 17.95 -4.14 1.69
N PRO A 752 17.33 -3.25 2.50
CA PRO A 752 17.84 -2.95 3.83
C PRO A 752 17.81 -4.21 4.70
N ASN A 753 18.77 -4.35 5.61
CA ASN A 753 18.72 -5.43 6.61
C ASN A 753 17.65 -5.12 7.65
N ARG A 754 17.01 -6.15 8.22
CA ARG A 754 16.04 -5.96 9.30
C ARG A 754 16.65 -5.22 10.50
N GLY A 755 15.92 -4.26 11.06
CA GLY A 755 16.36 -3.36 12.13
C GLY A 755 17.26 -2.22 11.66
N ASN A 756 17.38 -1.99 10.34
CA ASN A 756 18.02 -0.81 9.78
C ASN A 756 17.16 0.44 10.04
N ASP A 757 17.81 1.61 10.14
CA ASP A 757 17.08 2.89 10.24
C ASP A 757 16.23 3.10 8.97
N ILE A 758 14.93 3.33 9.15
CA ILE A 758 13.99 3.56 8.04
C ILE A 758 14.37 4.82 7.24
N PHE A 759 15.00 5.80 7.89
CA PHE A 759 15.54 7.00 7.24
C PHE A 759 16.96 6.81 6.68
N GLY A 760 17.51 5.59 6.76
CA GLY A 760 18.86 5.25 6.34
C GLY A 760 19.01 4.93 4.86
N THR A 761 20.10 4.25 4.52
CA THR A 761 20.44 3.81 3.15
C THR A 761 20.19 2.33 2.95
N ALA A 762 19.51 1.95 1.85
CA ALA A 762 19.20 0.56 1.53
C ALA A 762 20.21 -0.12 0.57
N GLY A 763 21.13 0.63 -0.03
CA GLY A 763 22.19 0.06 -0.86
C GLY A 763 22.98 1.09 -1.66
N THR A 764 23.65 0.63 -2.72
CA THR A 764 24.46 1.45 -3.64
C THR A 764 23.97 1.27 -5.08
N GLY A 765 23.91 2.37 -5.85
CA GLY A 765 23.60 2.35 -7.28
C GLY A 765 24.82 2.05 -8.15
N ASN A 766 24.60 1.84 -9.45
CA ASN A 766 25.65 1.60 -10.45
C ASN A 766 26.51 2.83 -10.75
N ASP A 767 26.12 3.99 -10.23
CA ASP A 767 26.93 5.21 -10.16
C ASP A 767 27.95 5.20 -8.99
N GLY A 768 27.92 4.16 -8.14
CA GLY A 768 28.77 4.03 -6.96
C GLY A 768 28.28 4.84 -5.75
N LEU A 769 27.09 5.44 -5.82
CA LEU A 769 26.53 6.29 -4.78
C LEU A 769 25.47 5.54 -3.96
N PRO A 770 25.44 5.70 -2.63
CA PRO A 770 24.39 5.13 -1.80
C PRO A 770 23.02 5.69 -2.20
N TYR A 771 21.95 4.90 -2.01
CA TYR A 771 20.57 5.38 -2.10
C TYR A 771 19.83 5.14 -0.79
N MET A 772 18.82 5.98 -0.53
CA MET A 772 18.03 5.93 0.70
C MET A 772 16.93 4.88 0.61
N THR A 773 16.54 4.33 1.75
CA THR A 773 15.41 3.39 1.88
C THR A 773 14.09 4.03 1.45
N ILE A 774 13.95 5.34 1.70
CA ILE A 774 12.80 6.15 1.29
C ILE A 774 13.21 7.06 0.12
N SER A 775 12.36 7.13 -0.90
CA SER A 775 12.44 8.14 -1.96
C SER A 775 11.06 8.45 -2.53
N TYR A 776 10.97 9.46 -3.39
CA TYR A 776 9.73 9.90 -4.03
C TYR A 776 9.86 9.92 -5.56
N ALA A 777 8.76 9.71 -6.27
CA ALA A 777 8.71 9.88 -7.72
C ALA A 777 9.02 11.33 -8.11
N ASN A 778 8.61 12.31 -7.29
CA ASN A 778 8.78 13.72 -7.60
C ASN A 778 8.83 14.61 -6.33
N GLY A 779 9.23 15.87 -6.47
CA GLY A 779 9.22 16.87 -5.40
C GLY A 779 10.48 17.74 -5.34
N LEU A 780 10.58 18.57 -4.30
CA LEU A 780 11.71 19.49 -4.11
C LEU A 780 13.02 18.78 -3.77
N GLY A 781 12.95 17.56 -3.23
CA GLY A 781 14.08 16.70 -2.90
C GLY A 781 15.07 16.52 -4.06
N TYR A 782 14.58 16.53 -5.30
CA TYR A 782 15.42 16.53 -6.51
C TYR A 782 16.51 17.61 -6.45
N ASN A 783 16.20 18.82 -5.99
CA ASN A 783 17.11 19.95 -5.96
C ASN A 783 18.23 19.84 -4.91
N THR A 784 18.07 18.94 -3.94
CA THR A 784 19.06 18.60 -2.91
C THR A 784 19.89 17.39 -3.32
N HIS A 785 19.25 16.43 -4.01
CA HIS A 785 19.82 15.12 -4.33
C HIS A 785 20.39 15.00 -5.74
N VAL A 786 20.28 16.04 -6.57
CA VAL A 786 20.83 16.11 -7.93
C VAL A 786 21.73 17.34 -8.07
N ASP A 787 22.97 17.13 -8.50
CA ASP A 787 23.95 18.19 -8.76
C ASP A 787 23.44 19.10 -9.89
N LYS A 788 23.13 20.36 -9.57
CA LYS A 788 22.53 21.32 -10.52
C LYS A 788 23.43 21.68 -11.71
N VAL A 789 24.72 21.36 -11.67
CA VAL A 789 25.69 21.64 -12.75
C VAL A 789 25.97 20.38 -13.58
N LYS A 790 25.99 19.20 -12.95
CA LYS A 790 26.36 17.92 -13.59
C LYS A 790 25.20 16.96 -13.81
N GLY A 791 24.01 17.26 -13.30
CA GLY A 791 22.82 16.39 -13.26
C GLY A 791 23.01 15.06 -12.53
N SER A 792 24.20 14.75 -12.01
CA SER A 792 24.48 13.50 -11.31
C SER A 792 23.84 13.51 -9.92
N ARG A 793 23.40 12.34 -9.44
CA ARG A 793 23.00 12.15 -8.04
C ARG A 793 24.08 12.63 -7.06
N ALA A 794 23.67 13.16 -5.92
CA ALA A 794 24.54 13.51 -4.80
C ALA A 794 24.78 12.29 -3.89
N ASP A 795 25.93 12.27 -3.19
CA ASP A 795 26.16 11.30 -2.11
C ASP A 795 25.43 11.77 -0.85
N VAL A 796 24.32 11.10 -0.49
CA VAL A 796 23.46 11.50 0.64
C VAL A 796 24.22 11.59 1.97
N ARG A 797 25.32 10.85 2.13
CA ARG A 797 26.17 10.84 3.34
C ARG A 797 27.00 12.13 3.50
N GLN A 798 27.08 12.94 2.44
CA GLN A 798 27.85 14.19 2.40
C GLN A 798 26.94 15.43 2.53
N LEU A 799 25.63 15.23 2.73
CA LEU A 799 24.67 16.31 2.94
C LEU A 799 24.68 16.75 4.41
N ASN A 800 25.00 18.03 4.64
CA ASN A 800 25.16 18.58 5.99
C ASN A 800 23.87 18.51 6.83
N ASN A 801 22.70 18.51 6.19
CA ASN A 801 21.38 18.48 6.82
C ASN A 801 20.78 17.07 6.97
N PHE A 802 21.53 15.99 6.68
CA PHE A 802 21.02 14.60 6.74
C PHE A 802 20.30 14.24 8.06
N ASN A 803 20.77 14.82 9.17
CA ASN A 803 20.20 14.59 10.50
C ASN A 803 19.08 15.57 10.89
N GLU A 804 18.78 16.61 10.10
CA GLU A 804 17.73 17.58 10.39
C GLU A 804 16.33 16.95 10.18
N ASP A 805 15.33 17.41 10.93
CA ASP A 805 13.97 16.86 10.86
C ASP A 805 13.31 17.16 9.50
N ASN A 806 13.48 18.39 9.02
CA ASN A 806 13.06 18.87 7.71
C ASN A 806 14.04 18.46 6.57
N PHE A 807 14.67 17.29 6.67
CA PHE A 807 15.55 16.79 5.62
C PHE A 807 14.70 16.36 4.41
N PRO A 808 14.86 16.98 3.22
CA PRO A 808 14.12 16.58 2.04
C PRO A 808 14.74 15.31 1.46
N PHE A 809 13.95 14.25 1.35
CA PHE A 809 14.38 12.95 0.86
C PHE A 809 14.58 12.94 -0.67
N PRO A 810 15.30 11.96 -1.24
CA PRO A 810 15.54 11.89 -2.67
C PRO A 810 14.26 11.84 -3.50
N ALA A 811 14.19 12.62 -4.58
CA ALA A 811 13.10 12.58 -5.54
C ALA A 811 13.61 12.58 -7.00
N MET A 812 12.92 11.88 -7.90
CA MET A 812 13.35 11.71 -9.30
C MET A 812 13.09 12.94 -10.19
N LEU A 813 12.05 13.72 -9.89
CA LEU A 813 11.55 14.78 -10.77
C LEU A 813 11.39 16.11 -9.99
N PRO A 814 11.89 17.25 -10.52
CA PRO A 814 11.73 18.54 -9.86
C PRO A 814 10.32 19.11 -10.09
N VAL A 815 9.44 18.99 -9.11
CA VAL A 815 8.16 19.73 -9.03
C VAL A 815 8.15 20.62 -7.78
N GLU A 816 7.10 21.42 -7.59
CA GLU A 816 6.99 22.38 -6.48
C GLU A 816 6.59 21.73 -5.16
N LEU A 817 5.57 20.88 -5.22
CA LEU A 817 5.17 19.96 -4.16
C LEU A 817 5.15 18.58 -4.82
N GLU A 818 5.54 17.57 -4.07
CA GLU A 818 5.33 16.18 -4.48
C GLU A 818 3.84 15.91 -4.74
N THR A 819 3.52 14.96 -5.61
CA THR A 819 2.15 14.67 -6.04
C THR A 819 1.60 13.44 -5.32
N HIS A 820 0.31 13.44 -5.00
CA HIS A 820 -0.37 12.26 -4.45
C HIS A 820 -0.17 10.99 -5.30
N GLY A 821 -0.39 9.84 -4.67
CA GLY A 821 -0.42 8.52 -5.28
C GLY A 821 -1.84 8.10 -5.68
N GLY A 822 -1.98 7.46 -6.84
CA GLY A 822 -3.25 7.04 -7.42
C GLY A 822 -3.72 5.63 -7.06
N GLU A 823 -2.93 4.89 -6.30
CA GLU A 823 -3.23 3.54 -5.83
C GLU A 823 -4.32 3.51 -4.73
N ASP A 824 -4.85 2.30 -4.48
CA ASP A 824 -5.87 2.06 -3.46
C ASP A 824 -5.27 2.18 -2.06
N VAL A 825 -6.02 2.77 -1.13
CA VAL A 825 -5.62 2.94 0.28
C VAL A 825 -6.36 2.00 1.20
N ALA A 826 -5.74 1.64 2.33
CA ALA A 826 -6.32 0.73 3.31
C ALA A 826 -7.43 1.38 4.15
N VAL A 827 -8.38 0.56 4.59
CA VAL A 827 -9.47 0.92 5.53
C VAL A 827 -9.49 -0.11 6.65
N TYR A 828 -9.13 0.29 7.87
CA TYR A 828 -9.10 -0.56 9.07
C TYR A 828 -10.35 -0.29 9.91
N ALA A 829 -11.05 -1.33 10.37
CA ALA A 829 -12.28 -1.15 11.15
C ALA A 829 -12.38 -2.07 12.38
N SER A 830 -12.82 -1.50 13.50
CA SER A 830 -13.12 -2.21 14.75
C SER A 830 -14.45 -1.70 15.34
N GLY A 831 -15.24 -2.60 15.95
CA GLY A 831 -16.51 -2.29 16.60
C GLY A 831 -17.75 -2.80 15.83
N PRO A 832 -18.95 -2.26 16.09
CA PRO A 832 -20.19 -2.74 15.48
C PRO A 832 -20.17 -2.63 13.95
N TRP A 833 -20.54 -3.72 13.27
CA TRP A 833 -20.56 -3.88 11.81
C TRP A 833 -19.22 -3.69 11.08
N SER A 834 -18.10 -3.71 11.81
CA SER A 834 -16.74 -3.60 11.23
C SER A 834 -16.41 -4.68 10.18
N HIS A 835 -17.09 -5.83 10.20
CA HIS A 835 -16.94 -6.90 9.20
C HIS A 835 -17.33 -6.50 7.77
N LEU A 836 -18.09 -5.42 7.61
CA LEU A 836 -18.47 -4.88 6.30
C LEU A 836 -17.33 -4.11 5.60
N PHE A 837 -16.24 -3.78 6.31
CA PHE A 837 -15.05 -3.15 5.75
C PHE A 837 -14.03 -4.22 5.32
N THR A 838 -14.38 -5.02 4.31
CA THR A 838 -13.52 -6.07 3.74
C THR A 838 -13.60 -6.11 2.23
N GLY A 839 -12.55 -6.62 1.57
CA GLY A 839 -12.41 -6.59 0.10
C GLY A 839 -12.12 -5.19 -0.45
N THR A 840 -12.28 -5.01 -1.76
CA THR A 840 -12.03 -3.73 -2.45
C THR A 840 -13.34 -3.04 -2.85
N TYR A 841 -13.48 -1.75 -2.53
CA TYR A 841 -14.70 -0.97 -2.81
C TYR A 841 -14.38 0.48 -3.22
N GLU A 842 -15.40 1.20 -3.67
CA GLU A 842 -15.29 2.65 -3.90
C GLU A 842 -15.23 3.38 -2.56
N GLN A 843 -14.34 4.37 -2.44
CA GLN A 843 -14.19 5.18 -1.22
C GLN A 843 -15.52 5.77 -0.70
N ASN A 844 -16.45 6.10 -1.60
CA ASN A 844 -17.74 6.66 -1.24
C ASN A 844 -18.70 5.68 -0.54
N ILE A 845 -18.32 4.41 -0.36
CA ILE A 845 -19.06 3.42 0.44
C ILE A 845 -18.82 3.60 1.94
N ILE A 846 -17.64 4.10 2.35
CA ILE A 846 -17.21 4.27 3.75
C ILE A 846 -18.29 4.93 4.64
N PRO A 847 -18.85 6.11 4.31
CA PRO A 847 -19.85 6.75 5.15
C PRO A 847 -21.21 6.03 5.14
N HIS A 848 -21.55 5.29 4.07
CA HIS A 848 -22.78 4.49 4.05
C HIS A 848 -22.68 3.29 5.00
N VAL A 849 -21.52 2.65 5.12
CA VAL A 849 -21.32 1.54 6.08
C VAL A 849 -21.31 2.06 7.52
N MET A 850 -20.64 3.18 7.79
CA MET A 850 -20.70 3.85 9.10
C MET A 850 -22.15 4.26 9.47
N ALA A 851 -22.90 4.80 8.51
CA ALA A 851 -24.30 5.20 8.71
C ALA A 851 -25.24 4.01 8.95
N TYR A 852 -25.04 2.91 8.22
CA TYR A 852 -25.74 1.64 8.42
C TYR A 852 -25.54 1.12 9.85
N ALA A 853 -24.28 1.08 10.31
CA ALA A 853 -23.91 0.63 11.65
C ALA A 853 -24.54 1.49 12.75
N ALA A 854 -24.56 2.82 12.55
CA ALA A 854 -25.02 3.79 13.54
C ALA A 854 -26.52 4.14 13.50
N CYS A 855 -27.27 3.58 12.56
CA CYS A 855 -28.69 3.88 12.33
C CYS A 855 -28.98 5.37 12.06
N ILE A 856 -28.22 5.94 11.12
CA ILE A 856 -28.36 7.35 10.72
C ILE A 856 -28.46 7.49 9.19
N GLY A 857 -28.88 8.67 8.73
CA GLY A 857 -29.07 8.95 7.30
C GLY A 857 -30.32 8.28 6.71
N LYS A 858 -30.45 8.33 5.38
CA LYS A 858 -31.64 7.85 4.63
C LYS A 858 -31.40 6.57 3.83
N GLY A 859 -30.23 5.93 4.00
CA GLY A 859 -29.90 4.64 3.39
C GLY A 859 -30.50 3.47 4.17
N HIS A 860 -30.03 2.26 3.88
CA HIS A 860 -30.31 1.09 4.73
C HIS A 860 -29.73 1.29 6.14
N GLN A 861 -30.42 0.81 7.17
CA GLN A 861 -29.95 0.87 8.56
C GLN A 861 -29.94 -0.51 9.22
N ALA A 862 -29.03 -0.73 10.19
CA ALA A 862 -28.96 -1.99 10.95
C ALA A 862 -30.21 -2.26 11.82
N CYS A 863 -30.93 -1.22 12.22
CA CYS A 863 -32.13 -1.29 13.06
C CYS A 863 -33.43 -1.52 12.28
N ASP A 864 -33.46 -1.36 10.96
CA ASP A 864 -34.65 -1.66 10.12
C ASP A 864 -35.05 -3.15 10.16
N LYS A 865 -34.20 -4.01 10.74
CA LYS A 865 -34.35 -5.47 10.82
C LYS A 865 -34.63 -6.00 12.25
N LYS A 866 -35.01 -5.14 13.20
CA LYS A 866 -35.33 -5.54 14.60
C LYS A 866 -36.84 -5.55 14.89
#